data_AF-A0A1G1Q1X1-F1
#
_entry.id   AF-A0A1G1Q1X1-F1
#
_cell.length_a   1.000
_cell.length_b   1.000
_cell.length_c   1.000
_cell.angle_alpha   90.00
_cell.angle_beta   90.00
_cell.angle_gamma   90.00
#
_symmetry.space_group_name_H-M   'P 1'
#
loop_
_entity.id
_entity.type
_entity.pdbx_description
1 polymer ?
#
loop_
_entity_poly.entity_id
_entity_poly.type
_entity_poly.pdbx_seq_one_letter_code
_entity_poly.pdbx_strand_id
1 'polypeptide(L)'
;MKQFDKILQENLASNNVLSNEEIKDHSRIAKDEGLSLKEYLLSNHIVTERQILVSLSRGLNIESVELGNIHVEQGVIDKVPVKFAWYYKIMPVKFEDNVITVASAKPIDVILNDEIRMNLGVNVNFCLALESEINEALKKYYGFTSDTIDKIISKDPVRKASVSATDVQWIEDIERETQDPTVSNLVNQIILEAFKKRATDIHIEPYRDKVRFRYRIDGVLVDANVSDKLKHFLTQILSRIKILANLSITEKRLPQDGSTVVKTREQKLDLRISTMPTPMGESMVIRILPTKVMLFSLEKLGFNQDTVEKFREIIKNPYGIVFLTGPTGSGKTTTLYACLNEINSPERKIITIEDPVEYEMEGITQVQVNSKVDFNFSNGLRSILRHDPDIIMVGEVRDVETAEIAIRTALTGHMVFSTLHTNDSASGITRLIDMGIEPYLVSSSVEAFVAQRLVRVNCPKCKKEVVDVPEGIKKEIVTSLFLTEEQQKDIKIFKGEGCDYCNHTGYFGRMAIYEILRVNDAIRSAVLDHPRADYIKRIAMQEGMVSLRQNGWKVVLEGQTTPSEIMNVTVKDEEKDLMAIRKERDRKHLGARAFETEQMSYAKTEGLGAVRRVTRSDKIKRQSTWEVKNLYDARVFPRVFEHVEIRYCPLKIDATDPNFLVPSGVEYTTVTEDISAGGLRFISKERIQIGSIIELKIYIDHSQKAIECLAKVCRVEEDSMENIYTMVNYYLDLSSADRASIKKFIENSAAE
;
A
#
# COMPACT_ATOMS: atom_id res chain seq x y z
N MET A 1 18.73 41.04 -42.33
CA MET A 1 19.13 40.67 -40.96
C MET A 1 17.99 41.08 -40.06
N LYS A 2 17.42 40.19 -39.24
CA LYS A 2 16.27 40.53 -38.40
C LYS A 2 16.71 41.62 -37.40
N GLN A 3 15.89 42.64 -37.18
CA GLN A 3 16.21 43.79 -36.31
C GLN A 3 16.65 43.35 -34.90
N PHE A 4 16.07 42.25 -34.40
CA PHE A 4 16.44 41.59 -33.15
C PHE A 4 17.88 41.06 -33.13
N ASP A 5 18.38 40.47 -34.21
CA ASP A 5 19.75 39.92 -34.25
C ASP A 5 20.79 41.04 -34.13
N LYS A 6 20.49 42.23 -34.70
CA LYS A 6 21.37 43.40 -34.57
C LYS A 6 21.44 43.90 -33.13
N ILE A 7 20.29 44.01 -32.47
CA ILE A 7 20.19 44.39 -31.06
C ILE A 7 20.90 43.36 -30.18
N LEU A 8 20.79 42.07 -30.49
CA LEU A 8 21.47 41.00 -29.76
C LEU A 8 22.99 41.10 -29.90
N GLN A 9 23.51 41.34 -31.11
CA GLN A 9 24.94 41.52 -31.36
C GLN A 9 25.53 42.68 -30.56
N GLU A 10 24.88 43.85 -30.61
CA GLU A 10 25.33 45.06 -29.91
C GLU A 10 25.38 44.83 -28.39
N ASN A 11 24.40 44.12 -27.84
CA ASN A 11 24.31 43.88 -26.40
C ASN A 11 25.21 42.76 -25.88
N LEU A 12 25.47 41.72 -26.67
CA LEU A 12 26.44 40.68 -26.32
C LEU A 12 27.88 41.23 -26.31
N ALA A 13 28.20 42.10 -27.27
CA ALA A 13 29.49 42.79 -27.32
C ALA A 13 29.67 43.77 -26.15
N SER A 14 28.66 44.61 -25.89
CA SER A 14 28.72 45.66 -24.85
C SER A 14 28.81 45.08 -23.43
N ASN A 15 28.31 43.88 -23.21
CA ASN A 15 28.36 43.19 -21.91
C ASN A 15 29.54 42.22 -21.76
N ASN A 16 30.51 42.22 -22.69
CA ASN A 16 31.67 41.31 -22.71
C ASN A 16 31.31 39.81 -22.64
N VAL A 17 30.16 39.42 -23.19
CA VAL A 17 29.76 38.00 -23.24
C VAL A 17 30.44 37.29 -24.41
N LEU A 18 30.61 38.00 -25.53
CA LEU A 18 31.38 37.56 -26.71
C LEU A 18 32.15 38.77 -27.26
N SER A 19 33.32 38.52 -27.83
CA SER A 19 34.09 39.55 -28.53
C SER A 19 33.44 39.93 -29.87
N ASN A 20 33.75 41.12 -30.38
CA ASN A 20 33.25 41.58 -31.68
C ASN A 20 33.70 40.69 -32.86
N GLU A 21 34.82 39.99 -32.72
CA GLU A 21 35.30 39.03 -33.72
C GLU A 21 34.49 37.72 -33.68
N GLU A 22 34.30 37.14 -32.50
CA GLU A 22 33.47 35.94 -32.30
C GLU A 22 32.02 36.15 -32.77
N ILE A 23 31.44 37.31 -32.48
CA ILE A 23 30.06 37.63 -32.90
C ILE A 23 29.95 37.67 -34.44
N LYS A 24 30.94 38.22 -35.14
CA LYS A 24 30.96 38.26 -36.60
C LYS A 24 31.11 36.87 -37.20
N ASP A 25 31.98 36.04 -36.63
CA ASP A 25 32.20 34.67 -37.08
C ASP A 25 30.97 33.81 -36.87
N HIS A 26 30.38 33.81 -35.67
CA HIS A 26 29.15 33.08 -35.39
C HIS A 26 27.96 33.61 -36.21
N SER A 27 27.87 34.92 -36.47
CA SER A 27 26.83 35.46 -37.35
C SER A 27 26.99 35.06 -38.81
N ARG A 28 28.21 34.80 -39.28
CA ARG A 28 28.45 34.27 -40.63
C ARG A 28 28.03 32.82 -40.70
N ILE A 29 28.49 31.99 -39.75
CA ILE A 29 28.17 30.57 -39.71
C ILE A 29 26.66 30.34 -39.56
N ALA A 30 25.98 31.11 -38.70
CA ALA A 30 24.52 31.03 -38.54
C ALA A 30 23.78 31.31 -39.86
N LYS A 31 24.26 32.25 -40.68
CA LYS A 31 23.66 32.53 -42.00
C LYS A 31 23.91 31.39 -42.98
N ASP A 32 25.09 30.79 -42.96
CA ASP A 32 25.44 29.66 -43.84
C ASP A 32 24.60 28.42 -43.51
N GLU A 33 24.24 28.22 -42.22
CA GLU A 33 23.34 27.17 -41.74
C GLU A 33 21.84 27.52 -41.85
N GLY A 34 21.50 28.75 -42.27
CA GLY A 34 20.11 29.22 -42.38
C GLY A 34 19.40 29.47 -41.05
N LEU A 35 20.14 29.55 -39.93
CA LEU A 35 19.64 29.79 -38.58
C LEU A 35 19.72 31.28 -38.19
N SER A 36 18.91 31.72 -37.23
CA SER A 36 19.13 33.02 -36.58
C SER A 36 20.35 32.94 -35.65
N LEU A 37 20.97 34.10 -35.39
CA LEU A 37 22.14 34.16 -34.50
C LEU A 37 21.82 33.59 -33.11
N LYS A 38 20.64 33.90 -32.57
CA LYS A 38 20.17 33.35 -31.29
C LYS A 38 20.10 31.82 -31.31
N GLU A 39 19.49 31.24 -32.35
CA GLU A 39 19.32 29.79 -32.47
C GLU A 39 20.67 29.07 -32.55
N TYR A 40 21.58 29.58 -33.37
CA TYR A 40 22.93 29.02 -33.53
C TYR A 40 23.75 29.07 -32.23
N LEU A 41 23.69 30.19 -31.52
CA LEU A 41 24.41 30.39 -30.27
C LEU A 41 23.92 29.45 -29.15
N LEU A 42 22.61 29.17 -29.12
CA LEU A 42 22.01 28.25 -28.16
C LEU A 42 22.25 26.78 -28.53
N SER A 43 22.11 26.40 -29.81
CA SER A 43 22.28 25.02 -30.27
C SER A 43 23.71 24.51 -30.11
N ASN A 44 24.69 25.40 -30.21
CA ASN A 44 26.11 25.07 -30.03
C ASN A 44 26.62 25.32 -28.60
N HIS A 45 25.72 25.61 -27.64
CA HIS A 45 26.04 25.86 -26.23
C HIS A 45 27.09 26.97 -26.01
N ILE A 46 27.19 27.94 -26.93
CA ILE A 46 28.15 29.05 -26.86
C ILE A 46 27.72 30.06 -25.79
N VAL A 47 26.42 30.32 -25.68
CA VAL A 47 25.82 31.12 -24.61
C VAL A 47 24.54 30.46 -24.11
N THR A 48 24.23 30.71 -22.84
CA THR A 48 22.98 30.26 -22.22
C THR A 48 21.84 31.26 -22.49
N GLU A 49 20.60 30.77 -22.46
CA GLU A 49 19.40 31.59 -22.60
C GLU A 49 19.34 32.72 -21.55
N ARG A 50 19.83 32.44 -20.34
CA ARG A 50 19.92 33.39 -19.23
C ARG A 50 20.97 34.48 -19.48
N GLN A 51 22.13 34.15 -20.05
CA GLN A 51 23.14 35.14 -20.44
C GLN A 51 22.61 36.09 -21.52
N ILE A 52 21.84 35.57 -22.48
CA ILE A 52 21.17 36.39 -23.50
C ILE A 52 20.16 37.35 -22.84
N LEU A 53 19.31 36.84 -21.94
CA LEU A 53 18.31 37.65 -21.24
C LEU A 53 18.95 38.80 -20.44
N VAL A 54 19.99 38.49 -19.65
CA VAL A 54 20.71 39.48 -18.84
C VAL A 54 21.38 40.54 -19.72
N SER A 55 21.95 40.14 -20.85
CA SER A 55 22.59 41.07 -21.79
C SER A 55 21.58 42.02 -22.42
N LEU A 56 20.41 41.51 -22.81
CA LEU A 56 19.32 42.33 -23.35
C LEU A 56 18.72 43.28 -22.30
N SER A 57 18.55 42.80 -21.06
CA SER A 57 18.02 43.60 -19.95
C SER A 57 18.90 44.83 -19.67
N ARG A 58 20.22 44.62 -19.54
CA ARG A 58 21.18 45.71 -19.31
C ARG A 58 21.27 46.67 -20.50
N GLY A 59 21.31 46.10 -21.70
CA GLY A 59 21.49 46.84 -22.94
C GLY A 59 20.34 47.76 -23.32
N LEU A 60 19.11 47.32 -23.02
CA LEU A 60 17.89 48.05 -23.36
C LEU A 60 17.28 48.79 -22.17
N ASN A 61 17.91 48.68 -20.99
CA ASN A 61 17.40 49.22 -19.73
C ASN A 61 15.96 48.74 -19.42
N ILE A 62 15.70 47.45 -19.68
CA ILE A 62 14.42 46.78 -19.42
C ILE A 62 14.63 45.78 -18.29
N GLU A 63 13.80 45.82 -17.25
CA GLU A 63 13.89 44.91 -16.10
C GLU A 63 13.68 43.45 -16.55
N SER A 64 14.49 42.52 -16.03
CA SER A 64 14.28 41.08 -16.22
C SER A 64 13.62 40.46 -15.00
N VAL A 65 12.65 39.59 -15.21
CA VAL A 65 11.83 38.98 -14.17
C VAL A 65 11.88 37.46 -14.30
N GLU A 66 12.01 36.76 -13.17
CA GLU A 66 11.87 35.30 -13.09
C GLU A 66 10.42 34.92 -12.76
N LEU A 67 9.68 34.39 -13.74
CA LEU A 67 8.26 34.10 -13.56
C LEU A 67 8.00 32.89 -12.65
N GLY A 68 8.98 31.99 -12.49
CA GLY A 68 8.87 30.83 -11.61
C GLY A 68 8.69 31.18 -10.13
N ASN A 69 9.17 32.34 -9.70
CA ASN A 69 9.18 32.77 -8.29
C ASN A 69 8.08 33.79 -7.94
N ILE A 70 7.23 34.15 -8.91
CA ILE A 70 6.22 35.21 -8.72
C ILE A 70 4.82 34.61 -8.69
N HIS A 71 4.08 34.95 -7.64
CA HIS A 71 2.64 34.72 -7.57
C HIS A 71 1.91 35.92 -8.19
N VAL A 72 1.21 35.70 -9.29
CA VAL A 72 0.40 36.72 -9.95
C VAL A 72 -1.04 36.60 -9.48
N GLU A 73 -1.61 37.68 -8.96
CA GLU A 73 -3.00 37.69 -8.50
C GLU A 73 -3.99 37.51 -9.67
N GLN A 74 -5.10 36.81 -9.41
CA GLN A 74 -6.12 36.54 -10.43
C GLN A 74 -6.68 37.82 -11.06
N GLY A 75 -6.84 38.89 -10.28
CA GLY A 75 -7.31 40.18 -10.78
C GLY A 75 -6.38 40.82 -11.82
N VAL A 76 -5.10 40.48 -11.82
CA VAL A 76 -4.10 40.93 -12.82
C VAL A 76 -4.19 40.04 -14.07
N ILE A 77 -4.36 38.74 -13.88
CA ILE A 77 -4.50 37.75 -14.97
C ILE A 77 -5.75 38.04 -15.81
N ASP A 78 -6.86 38.37 -15.16
CA ASP A 78 -8.14 38.65 -15.81
C ASP A 78 -8.12 39.94 -16.66
N LYS A 79 -7.12 40.82 -16.47
CA LYS A 79 -6.95 42.04 -17.29
C LYS A 79 -6.43 41.76 -18.69
N VAL A 80 -5.70 40.66 -18.88
CA VAL A 80 -5.20 40.27 -20.20
C VAL A 80 -6.02 39.09 -20.69
N PRO A 81 -6.81 39.25 -21.76
CA PRO A 81 -7.55 38.14 -22.34
C PRO A 81 -6.62 36.99 -22.73
N VAL A 82 -7.01 35.75 -22.46
CA VAL A 82 -6.23 34.55 -22.76
C VAL A 82 -5.69 34.53 -24.20
N LYS A 83 -6.57 34.80 -25.19
CA LYS A 83 -6.20 34.88 -26.62
C LYS A 83 -5.05 35.86 -26.85
N PHE A 84 -5.13 37.00 -26.16
CA PHE A 84 -4.18 38.08 -26.27
C PHE A 84 -2.82 37.67 -25.68
N ALA A 85 -2.82 37.08 -24.49
CA ALA A 85 -1.62 36.58 -23.81
C ALA A 85 -0.87 35.52 -24.66
N TRP A 86 -1.60 34.56 -25.24
CA TRP A 86 -1.02 33.52 -26.09
C TRP A 86 -0.56 34.01 -27.46
N TYR A 87 -1.31 34.91 -28.10
CA TYR A 87 -0.96 35.44 -29.42
C TYR A 87 0.33 36.26 -29.39
N TYR A 88 0.43 37.19 -28.43
CA TYR A 88 1.63 38.02 -28.27
C TYR A 88 2.73 37.34 -27.44
N LYS A 89 2.47 36.14 -26.89
CA LYS A 89 3.35 35.42 -25.95
C LYS A 89 3.81 36.31 -24.80
N ILE A 90 2.84 36.95 -24.13
CA ILE A 90 3.08 37.84 -23.00
C ILE A 90 2.37 37.34 -21.74
N MET A 91 3.01 37.46 -20.58
CA MET A 91 2.42 37.09 -19.28
C MET A 91 2.25 38.34 -18.41
N PRO A 92 1.03 38.70 -17.95
CA PRO A 92 0.88 39.81 -17.02
C PRO A 92 1.51 39.49 -15.66
N VAL A 93 2.23 40.46 -15.10
CA VAL A 93 3.00 40.30 -13.85
C VAL A 93 2.43 41.15 -12.74
N LYS A 94 2.05 42.40 -13.04
CA LYS A 94 1.59 43.38 -12.05
C LYS A 94 0.61 44.37 -12.67
N PHE A 95 -0.34 44.88 -11.90
CA PHE A 95 -1.22 45.96 -12.31
C PHE A 95 -1.34 47.01 -11.19
N GLU A 96 -0.84 48.21 -11.43
CA GLU A 96 -0.86 49.34 -10.48
C GLU A 96 -1.06 50.66 -11.25
N ASP A 97 -1.76 51.62 -10.66
CA ASP A 97 -1.94 52.99 -11.22
C ASP A 97 -2.37 53.03 -12.70
N ASN A 98 -3.24 52.09 -13.10
CA ASN A 98 -3.72 51.93 -14.48
C ASN A 98 -2.61 51.58 -15.51
N VAL A 99 -1.51 51.01 -15.03
CA VAL A 99 -0.40 50.47 -15.81
C VAL A 99 -0.29 48.97 -15.55
N ILE A 100 -0.30 48.16 -16.62
CA ILE A 100 -0.05 46.73 -16.55
C ILE A 100 1.39 46.41 -16.97
N THR A 101 2.11 45.69 -16.12
CA THR A 101 3.44 45.18 -16.47
C THR A 101 3.30 43.78 -17.04
N VAL A 102 3.80 43.55 -18.26
CA VAL A 102 3.77 42.25 -18.93
C VAL A 102 5.17 41.74 -19.26
N ALA A 103 5.41 40.46 -19.04
CA ALA A 103 6.65 39.78 -19.34
C ALA A 103 6.67 39.25 -20.77
N SER A 104 7.75 39.48 -21.51
CA SER A 104 7.97 39.01 -22.89
C SER A 104 9.36 38.40 -23.06
N ALA A 105 9.49 37.43 -23.97
CA ALA A 105 10.77 36.80 -24.30
C ALA A 105 11.66 37.67 -25.20
N LYS A 106 11.09 38.72 -25.79
CA LYS A 106 11.75 39.61 -26.74
C LYS A 106 11.37 41.06 -26.43
N PRO A 107 12.27 42.02 -26.68
CA PRO A 107 11.93 43.43 -26.64
C PRO A 107 10.74 43.71 -27.57
N ILE A 108 9.74 44.38 -27.03
CA ILE A 108 8.53 44.76 -27.75
C ILE A 108 8.82 46.10 -28.44
N ASP A 109 8.63 46.17 -29.75
CA ASP A 109 8.80 47.43 -30.48
C ASP A 109 7.65 48.41 -30.17
N VAL A 110 7.82 49.68 -30.57
CA VAL A 110 6.85 50.74 -30.26
C VAL A 110 5.48 50.44 -30.85
N ILE A 111 5.42 49.82 -32.03
CA ILE A 111 4.18 49.51 -32.74
C ILE A 111 3.41 48.43 -31.97
N LEU A 112 4.10 47.35 -31.59
CA LEU A 112 3.54 46.24 -30.84
C LEU A 112 3.10 46.69 -29.44
N ASN A 113 3.86 47.59 -28.80
CA ASN A 113 3.48 48.19 -27.53
C ASN A 113 2.17 49.00 -27.67
N ASP A 114 2.07 49.88 -28.67
CA ASP A 114 0.85 50.65 -28.92
C ASP A 114 -0.35 49.77 -29.23
N GLU A 115 -0.16 48.68 -29.98
CA GLU A 115 -1.20 47.69 -30.27
C GLU A 115 -1.68 46.98 -29.00
N ILE A 116 -0.76 46.58 -28.12
CA ILE A 116 -1.08 45.97 -26.83
C ILE A 116 -1.81 46.96 -25.92
N ARG A 117 -1.36 48.20 -25.87
CA ARG A 117 -2.00 49.28 -25.10
C ARG A 117 -3.42 49.56 -25.57
N MET A 118 -3.65 49.64 -26.88
CA MET A 118 -4.98 49.89 -27.46
C MET A 118 -5.97 48.75 -27.16
N ASN A 119 -5.52 47.49 -27.26
CA ASN A 119 -6.39 46.35 -27.02
C ASN A 119 -6.72 46.13 -25.53
N LEU A 120 -5.76 46.41 -24.65
CA LEU A 120 -5.96 46.25 -23.20
C LEU A 120 -6.65 47.46 -22.55
N GLY A 121 -6.66 48.62 -23.21
CA GLY A 121 -7.28 49.84 -22.70
C GLY A 121 -6.59 50.43 -21.46
N VAL A 122 -5.36 50.00 -21.17
CA VAL A 122 -4.53 50.42 -20.03
C VAL A 122 -3.11 50.66 -20.52
N ASN A 123 -2.34 51.47 -19.80
CA ASN A 123 -0.92 51.68 -20.12
C ASN A 123 -0.13 50.39 -19.88
N VAL A 124 0.92 50.15 -20.66
CA VAL A 124 1.65 48.87 -20.63
C VAL A 124 3.14 49.11 -20.44
N ASN A 125 3.68 48.50 -19.38
CA ASN A 125 5.11 48.37 -19.15
C ASN A 125 5.55 46.95 -19.51
N PHE A 126 6.80 46.79 -19.93
CA PHE A 126 7.34 45.49 -20.33
C PHE A 126 8.55 45.12 -19.49
N CYS A 127 8.62 43.84 -19.15
CA CYS A 127 9.81 43.22 -18.57
C CYS A 127 10.23 41.99 -19.39
N LEU A 128 11.48 41.57 -19.29
CA LEU A 128 12.01 40.41 -20.01
C LEU A 128 11.95 39.16 -19.13
N ALA A 129 11.47 38.05 -19.68
CA ALA A 129 11.53 36.74 -19.02
C ALA A 129 11.92 35.65 -20.03
N LEU A 130 12.33 34.47 -19.55
CA LEU A 130 12.68 33.37 -20.45
C LEU A 130 11.44 32.89 -21.22
N GLU A 131 11.61 32.50 -22.49
CA GLU A 131 10.49 32.00 -23.31
C GLU A 131 9.88 30.73 -22.72
N SER A 132 10.72 29.86 -22.15
CA SER A 132 10.30 28.67 -21.40
C SER A 132 9.43 29.05 -20.19
N GLU A 133 9.87 30.01 -19.37
CA GLU A 133 9.15 30.49 -18.20
C GLU A 133 7.81 31.14 -18.55
N ILE A 134 7.74 31.94 -19.63
CA ILE A 134 6.48 32.54 -20.11
C ILE A 134 5.50 31.44 -20.52
N ASN A 135 5.95 30.45 -21.29
CA ASN A 135 5.08 29.36 -21.72
C ASN A 135 4.58 28.52 -20.55
N GLU A 136 5.42 28.29 -19.53
CA GLU A 136 5.02 27.61 -18.29
C GLU A 136 4.02 28.44 -17.49
N ALA A 137 4.26 29.74 -17.33
CA ALA A 137 3.37 30.66 -16.64
C ALA A 137 2.00 30.77 -17.34
N LEU A 138 1.98 30.88 -18.68
CA LEU A 138 0.74 30.91 -19.46
C LEU A 138 -0.08 29.62 -19.26
N LYS A 139 0.56 28.45 -19.28
CA LYS A 139 -0.12 27.18 -18.98
C LYS A 139 -0.62 27.10 -17.54
N LYS A 140 0.16 27.62 -16.58
CA LYS A 140 -0.16 27.62 -15.15
C LYS A 140 -1.37 28.51 -14.84
N TYR A 141 -1.43 29.71 -15.40
CA TYR A 141 -2.43 30.72 -15.06
C TYR A 141 -3.64 30.74 -15.99
N TYR A 142 -3.46 30.53 -17.29
CA TYR A 142 -4.57 30.51 -18.26
C TYR A 142 -5.05 29.10 -18.65
N GLY A 143 -4.44 28.04 -18.10
CA GLY A 143 -4.74 26.65 -18.41
C GLY A 143 -4.15 26.16 -19.73
N PHE A 144 -3.96 24.85 -19.85
CA PHE A 144 -3.24 24.24 -20.98
C PHE A 144 -4.09 24.07 -22.25
N THR A 145 -5.42 24.08 -22.14
CA THR A 145 -6.35 23.87 -23.27
C THR A 145 -6.85 25.16 -23.90
N SER A 146 -6.54 26.31 -23.29
CA SER A 146 -7.28 27.55 -23.53
C SER A 146 -7.01 28.14 -24.92
N ASP A 147 -5.77 28.09 -25.41
CA ASP A 147 -5.40 28.48 -26.78
C ASP A 147 -6.10 27.60 -27.84
N THR A 148 -6.12 26.28 -27.65
CA THR A 148 -6.78 25.35 -28.58
C THR A 148 -8.30 25.57 -28.60
N ILE A 149 -8.94 25.76 -27.44
CA ILE A 149 -10.37 26.07 -27.35
C ILE A 149 -10.70 27.38 -28.06
N ASP A 150 -9.90 28.41 -27.82
CA ASP A 150 -10.13 29.73 -28.39
C ASP A 150 -9.94 29.74 -29.91
N LYS A 151 -9.02 28.93 -30.45
CA LYS A 151 -8.84 28.67 -31.88
C LYS A 151 -9.99 27.86 -32.49
N ILE A 152 -10.55 26.89 -31.76
CA ILE A 152 -11.76 26.14 -32.16
C ILE A 152 -12.96 27.08 -32.22
N ILE A 153 -13.13 27.98 -31.23
CA ILE A 153 -14.24 28.94 -31.17
C ILE A 153 -14.11 30.03 -32.26
N SER A 154 -12.89 30.47 -32.59
CA SER A 154 -12.68 31.51 -33.61
C SER A 154 -12.83 31.01 -35.05
N LYS A 155 -12.81 29.70 -35.28
CA LYS A 155 -13.14 29.12 -36.58
C LYS A 155 -14.65 28.84 -36.61
N ASP A 156 -15.37 29.59 -37.45
CA ASP A 156 -16.80 29.41 -37.71
C ASP A 156 -17.14 27.92 -37.92
N PRO A 157 -18.21 27.37 -37.31
CA PRO A 157 -18.49 25.94 -37.32
C PRO A 157 -19.20 25.54 -38.63
N VAL A 158 -18.51 25.66 -39.76
CA VAL A 158 -18.99 25.13 -41.05
C VAL A 158 -17.88 24.31 -41.70
N ARG A 159 -17.53 23.18 -41.08
CA ARG A 159 -17.19 21.98 -41.83
C ARG A 159 -17.89 20.80 -41.16
N LYS A 160 -18.89 20.25 -41.85
CA LYS A 160 -19.37 18.89 -41.61
C LYS A 160 -18.15 17.98 -41.74
N ALA A 161 -17.60 17.55 -40.61
CA ALA A 161 -16.68 16.44 -40.58
C ALA A 161 -17.49 15.18 -40.90
N SER A 162 -17.53 14.81 -42.17
CA SER A 162 -17.81 13.43 -42.57
C SER A 162 -16.68 12.56 -42.04
N VAL A 163 -16.89 11.96 -40.87
CA VAL A 163 -16.00 10.92 -40.35
C VAL A 163 -16.30 9.68 -41.19
N SER A 164 -15.45 9.39 -42.18
CA SER A 164 -15.49 8.10 -42.85
C SER A 164 -14.97 7.05 -41.87
N ALA A 165 -15.88 6.18 -41.43
CA ALA A 165 -15.50 4.92 -40.83
C ALA A 165 -14.85 4.06 -41.92
N THR A 166 -13.52 3.98 -41.90
CA THR A 166 -12.80 2.99 -42.71
C THR A 166 -11.82 2.28 -41.79
N ASP A 167 -12.11 0.99 -41.62
CA ASP A 167 -11.31 0.00 -40.91
C ASP A 167 -9.88 -0.07 -41.43
N VAL A 168 -8.93 0.45 -40.65
CA VAL A 168 -7.58 -0.08 -40.47
C VAL A 168 -7.16 0.33 -39.06
N GLN A 169 -6.67 -0.61 -38.23
CA GLN A 169 -6.12 -0.30 -36.90
C GLN A 169 -4.86 0.59 -37.02
N TRP A 170 -5.05 1.89 -37.21
CA TRP A 170 -4.01 2.88 -37.04
C TRP A 170 -3.92 3.19 -35.54
N ILE A 171 -2.81 2.81 -34.92
CA ILE A 171 -2.47 3.29 -33.58
C ILE A 171 -2.24 4.80 -33.70
N GLU A 172 -3.10 5.59 -33.07
CA GLU A 172 -3.07 7.05 -33.16
C GLU A 172 -1.83 7.62 -32.44
N ASP A 173 -1.06 8.47 -33.15
CA ASP A 173 0.08 9.19 -32.59
C ASP A 173 -0.39 10.54 -32.05
N ILE A 174 -0.70 10.56 -30.76
CA ILE A 174 -1.34 11.71 -30.10
C ILE A 174 -0.40 12.92 -29.98
N GLU A 175 0.92 12.77 -30.19
CA GLU A 175 1.87 13.90 -30.16
C GLU A 175 2.06 14.56 -31.52
N ARG A 176 1.98 13.80 -32.62
CA ARG A 176 2.14 14.35 -33.99
C ARG A 176 0.95 15.19 -34.44
N GLU A 177 -0.26 14.85 -34.00
CA GLU A 177 -1.48 15.51 -34.50
C GLU A 177 -1.78 16.87 -33.85
N THR A 178 -1.08 17.27 -32.79
CA THR A 178 -1.36 18.50 -31.99
C THR A 178 -1.23 19.84 -32.74
N GLN A 179 -0.95 19.85 -34.04
CA GLN A 179 -0.71 21.07 -34.82
C GLN A 179 -1.99 21.76 -35.33
N ASP A 180 -3.16 21.09 -35.32
CA ASP A 180 -4.44 21.67 -35.75
C ASP A 180 -5.41 21.97 -34.59
N PRO A 181 -6.21 23.04 -34.60
CA PRO A 181 -7.21 23.28 -33.56
C PRO A 181 -8.48 22.45 -33.84
N THR A 182 -8.51 21.21 -33.34
CA THR A 182 -9.67 20.30 -33.42
C THR A 182 -10.03 19.73 -32.06
N VAL A 183 -11.26 19.22 -31.90
CA VAL A 183 -11.66 18.48 -30.70
C VAL A 183 -10.79 17.24 -30.49
N SER A 184 -10.30 16.62 -31.58
CA SER A 184 -9.33 15.52 -31.49
C SER A 184 -8.06 15.94 -30.74
N ASN A 185 -7.52 17.10 -31.09
CA ASN A 185 -6.29 17.59 -30.47
C ASN A 185 -6.49 18.03 -29.03
N LEU A 186 -7.68 18.52 -28.67
CA LEU A 186 -8.04 18.76 -27.27
C LEU A 186 -8.03 17.46 -26.45
N VAL A 187 -8.63 16.38 -26.97
CA VAL A 187 -8.62 15.06 -26.32
C VAL A 187 -7.18 14.54 -26.19
N ASN A 188 -6.39 14.64 -27.25
CA ASN A 188 -4.97 14.23 -27.25
C ASN A 188 -4.15 15.02 -26.22
N GLN A 189 -4.37 16.33 -26.10
CA GLN A 189 -3.73 17.16 -25.07
C GLN A 189 -4.12 16.76 -23.65
N ILE A 190 -5.40 16.46 -23.40
CA ILE A 190 -5.87 16.00 -22.07
C ILE A 190 -5.18 14.68 -21.69
N ILE A 191 -5.11 13.72 -22.62
CA ILE A 191 -4.44 12.43 -22.39
C ILE A 191 -2.94 12.62 -22.16
N LEU A 192 -2.27 13.45 -22.97
CA LEU A 192 -0.85 13.73 -22.83
C LEU A 192 -0.50 14.46 -21.53
N GLU A 193 -1.32 15.42 -21.12
CA GLU A 193 -1.12 16.14 -19.85
C GLU A 193 -1.29 15.19 -18.67
N ALA A 194 -2.33 14.35 -18.68
CA ALA A 194 -2.55 13.32 -17.67
C ALA A 194 -1.36 12.35 -17.58
N PHE A 195 -0.87 11.88 -18.73
CA PHE A 195 0.31 11.01 -18.81
C PHE A 195 1.57 11.70 -18.23
N LYS A 196 1.86 12.94 -18.65
CA LYS A 196 3.01 13.73 -18.13
C LYS A 196 2.92 13.98 -16.63
N LYS A 197 1.70 14.15 -16.10
CA LYS A 197 1.43 14.28 -14.66
C LYS A 197 1.45 12.95 -13.90
N ARG A 198 1.70 11.82 -14.58
CA ARG A 198 1.69 10.45 -14.01
C ARG A 198 0.32 10.08 -13.42
N ALA A 199 -0.76 10.56 -14.06
CA ALA A 199 -2.11 10.20 -13.68
C ALA A 199 -2.41 8.74 -14.04
N THR A 200 -3.10 8.04 -13.15
CA THR A 200 -3.61 6.67 -13.33
C THR A 200 -5.00 6.64 -13.97
N ASP A 201 -5.83 7.63 -13.65
CA ASP A 201 -7.16 7.78 -14.21
C ASP A 201 -7.42 9.25 -14.57
N ILE A 202 -8.16 9.48 -15.66
CA ILE A 202 -8.79 10.76 -16.02
C ILE A 202 -10.28 10.62 -15.75
N HIS A 203 -10.84 11.54 -14.97
CA HIS A 203 -12.26 11.63 -14.65
C HIS A 203 -12.86 12.84 -15.35
N ILE A 204 -13.94 12.63 -16.09
CA ILE A 204 -14.73 13.66 -16.78
C ILE A 204 -16.15 13.60 -16.23
N GLU A 205 -16.52 14.59 -15.42
CA GLU A 205 -17.76 14.58 -14.65
C GLU A 205 -18.62 15.80 -14.98
N PRO A 206 -19.80 15.62 -15.60
CA PRO A 206 -20.73 16.72 -15.84
C PRO A 206 -21.50 17.11 -14.56
N TYR A 207 -21.62 18.40 -14.31
CA TYR A 207 -22.50 19.01 -13.31
C TYR A 207 -23.43 20.02 -13.99
N ARG A 208 -24.40 20.58 -13.25
CA ARG A 208 -25.41 21.53 -13.81
C ARG A 208 -24.81 22.68 -14.61
N ASP A 209 -23.81 23.36 -14.06
CA ASP A 209 -23.28 24.61 -14.64
C ASP A 209 -21.82 24.51 -15.10
N LYS A 210 -21.17 23.38 -14.85
CA LYS A 210 -19.74 23.16 -15.11
C LYS A 210 -19.44 21.70 -15.42
N VAL A 211 -18.27 21.47 -16.01
CA VAL A 211 -17.69 20.14 -16.18
C VAL A 211 -16.42 20.08 -15.36
N ARG A 212 -16.27 19.02 -14.56
CA ARG A 212 -15.08 18.81 -13.74
C ARG A 212 -14.19 17.77 -14.41
N PHE A 213 -12.96 18.17 -14.71
CA PHE A 213 -11.90 17.25 -15.11
C PHE A 213 -11.01 17.01 -13.90
N ARG A 214 -10.75 15.74 -13.57
CA ARG A 214 -9.85 15.37 -12.47
C ARG A 214 -8.88 14.29 -12.91
N TYR A 215 -7.66 14.36 -12.39
CA TYR A 215 -6.67 13.32 -12.57
C TYR A 215 -6.46 12.58 -11.25
N ARG A 216 -6.41 11.25 -11.30
CA ARG A 216 -5.93 10.47 -10.16
C ARG A 216 -4.41 10.36 -10.21
N ILE A 217 -3.72 11.20 -9.45
CA ILE A 217 -2.26 11.22 -9.37
C ILE A 217 -1.86 10.63 -8.03
N ASP A 218 -1.02 9.60 -8.05
CA ASP A 218 -0.53 8.92 -6.84
C ASP A 218 -1.68 8.49 -5.89
N GLY A 219 -2.82 8.07 -6.46
CA GLY A 219 -4.02 7.60 -5.74
C GLY A 219 -5.04 8.69 -5.38
N VAL A 220 -4.67 9.97 -5.45
CA VAL A 220 -5.51 11.11 -5.05
C VAL A 220 -6.09 11.83 -6.25
N LEU A 221 -7.35 12.25 -6.16
CA LEU A 221 -8.01 13.04 -7.19
C LEU A 221 -7.59 14.51 -7.08
N VAL A 222 -7.04 15.04 -8.15
CA VAL A 222 -6.61 16.44 -8.30
C VAL A 222 -7.39 17.07 -9.44
N ASP A 223 -7.93 18.27 -9.23
CA ASP A 223 -8.61 19.01 -10.29
C ASP A 223 -7.63 19.37 -11.41
N ALA A 224 -8.02 19.09 -12.66
CA ALA A 224 -7.29 19.55 -13.81
C ALA A 224 -7.54 21.05 -14.02
N ASN A 225 -6.49 21.81 -14.35
CA ASN A 225 -6.63 23.23 -14.66
C ASN A 225 -7.15 23.39 -16.09
N VAL A 226 -8.46 23.25 -16.24
CA VAL A 226 -9.19 23.36 -17.51
C VAL A 226 -10.03 24.63 -17.53
N SER A 227 -10.13 25.27 -18.71
CA SER A 227 -10.98 26.44 -18.90
C SER A 227 -12.47 26.08 -18.75
N ASP A 228 -13.27 26.93 -18.10
CA ASP A 228 -14.73 26.77 -18.00
C ASP A 228 -15.44 26.64 -19.36
N LYS A 229 -14.82 27.13 -20.43
CA LYS A 229 -15.32 27.01 -21.80
C LYS A 229 -15.38 25.56 -22.29
N LEU A 230 -14.67 24.62 -21.66
CA LEU A 230 -14.68 23.20 -22.04
C LEU A 230 -16.07 22.57 -21.98
N LYS A 231 -16.99 23.11 -21.16
CA LYS A 231 -18.36 22.62 -21.07
C LYS A 231 -19.09 22.63 -22.41
N HIS A 232 -18.78 23.58 -23.29
CA HIS A 232 -19.39 23.69 -24.61
C HIS A 232 -18.94 22.59 -25.58
N PHE A 233 -17.83 21.92 -25.26
CA PHE A 233 -17.23 20.85 -26.06
C PHE A 233 -17.41 19.45 -25.47
N LEU A 234 -18.08 19.32 -24.31
CA LEU A 234 -18.20 18.04 -23.60
C LEU A 234 -18.77 16.94 -24.49
N THR A 235 -19.84 17.22 -25.25
CA THR A 235 -20.48 16.20 -26.09
C THR A 235 -19.53 15.72 -27.20
N GLN A 236 -18.75 16.63 -27.78
CA GLN A 236 -17.79 16.33 -28.84
C GLN A 236 -16.58 15.58 -28.27
N ILE A 237 -16.11 15.95 -27.08
CA ILE A 237 -15.05 15.26 -26.34
C ILE A 237 -15.45 13.82 -26.06
N LEU A 238 -16.62 13.61 -25.45
CA LEU A 238 -17.15 12.28 -25.14
C LEU A 238 -17.34 11.44 -26.41
N SER A 239 -17.85 12.04 -27.49
CA SER A 239 -18.03 11.36 -28.77
C SER A 239 -16.69 10.94 -29.39
N ARG A 240 -15.66 11.80 -29.34
CA ARG A 240 -14.32 11.46 -29.81
C ARG A 240 -13.73 10.31 -29.03
N ILE A 241 -13.85 10.32 -27.71
CA ILE A 241 -13.32 9.25 -26.85
C ILE A 241 -14.09 7.94 -27.09
N LYS A 242 -15.42 8.00 -27.28
CA LYS A 242 -16.22 6.83 -27.67
C LYS A 242 -15.76 6.25 -29.01
N ILE A 243 -15.47 7.08 -30.01
CA ILE A 243 -14.92 6.62 -31.30
C ILE A 243 -13.57 5.92 -31.10
N LEU A 244 -12.66 6.50 -30.30
CA LEU A 244 -11.34 5.92 -30.01
C LEU A 244 -11.46 4.50 -29.42
N ALA A 245 -12.45 4.31 -28.54
CA ALA A 245 -12.72 3.06 -27.84
C ALA A 245 -13.70 2.12 -28.56
N ASN A 246 -14.10 2.43 -29.80
CA ASN A 246 -15.11 1.70 -30.56
C ASN A 246 -16.46 1.53 -29.81
N LEU A 247 -16.88 2.56 -29.08
CA LEU A 247 -18.13 2.62 -28.33
C LEU A 247 -19.25 3.31 -29.11
N SER A 248 -20.49 3.01 -28.77
CA SER A 248 -21.66 3.61 -29.41
C SER A 248 -21.85 5.06 -28.97
N ILE A 249 -21.78 5.98 -29.94
CA ILE A 249 -22.03 7.42 -29.76
C ILE A 249 -23.53 7.69 -29.56
N THR A 250 -24.39 6.86 -30.15
CA THR A 250 -25.84 7.02 -30.11
C THR A 250 -26.43 6.54 -28.78
N GLU A 251 -25.86 5.50 -28.19
CA GLU A 251 -26.28 5.02 -26.88
C GLU A 251 -25.64 5.87 -25.77
N LYS A 252 -26.48 6.38 -24.87
CA LYS A 252 -26.09 7.27 -23.76
C LYS A 252 -26.80 6.94 -22.45
N ARG A 253 -27.67 5.93 -22.46
CA ARG A 253 -28.55 5.55 -21.34
C ARG A 253 -28.04 4.32 -20.59
N LEU A 254 -27.07 3.62 -21.17
CA LEU A 254 -26.45 2.43 -20.61
C LEU A 254 -24.96 2.68 -20.38
N PRO A 255 -24.36 2.10 -19.34
CA PRO A 255 -22.91 2.06 -19.21
C PRO A 255 -22.27 1.38 -20.42
N GLN A 256 -21.09 1.84 -20.81
CA GLN A 256 -20.30 1.23 -21.88
C GLN A 256 -18.83 1.20 -21.49
N ASP A 257 -18.17 0.08 -21.77
CA ASP A 257 -16.77 -0.16 -21.50
C ASP A 257 -16.04 -0.54 -22.80
N GLY A 258 -14.86 0.02 -23.00
CA GLY A 258 -14.02 -0.24 -24.16
C GLY A 258 -12.55 -0.04 -23.86
N SER A 259 -11.69 -0.47 -24.77
CA SER A 259 -10.25 -0.23 -24.68
C SER A 259 -9.72 0.28 -26.02
N THR A 260 -8.60 1.00 -25.94
CA THR A 260 -7.91 1.50 -27.13
C THR A 260 -6.44 1.73 -26.82
N VAL A 261 -5.58 1.59 -27.83
CA VAL A 261 -4.15 1.82 -27.67
C VAL A 261 -3.76 3.09 -28.42
N VAL A 262 -3.19 4.04 -27.70
CA VAL A 262 -2.62 5.27 -28.27
C VAL A 262 -1.12 5.27 -28.15
N LYS A 263 -0.42 6.02 -29.00
CA LYS A 263 1.04 6.10 -29.01
C LYS A 263 1.52 7.52 -28.71
N THR A 264 2.45 7.62 -27.76
CA THR A 264 3.30 8.79 -27.53
C THR A 264 4.69 8.55 -28.15
N ARG A 265 5.56 9.56 -28.26
CA ARG A 265 6.96 9.36 -28.68
C ARG A 265 7.71 8.41 -27.75
N GLU A 266 7.38 8.43 -26.46
CA GLU A 266 8.07 7.64 -25.44
C GLU A 266 7.61 6.17 -25.44
N GLN A 267 6.30 5.95 -25.51
CA GLN A 267 5.70 4.62 -25.38
C GLN A 267 4.25 4.54 -25.90
N LYS A 268 3.75 3.31 -26.04
CA LYS A 268 2.32 3.04 -26.19
C LYS A 268 1.63 3.15 -24.82
N LEU A 269 0.38 3.61 -24.85
CA LEU A 269 -0.52 3.66 -23.69
C LEU A 269 -1.76 2.85 -24.05
N ASP A 270 -2.07 1.84 -23.26
CA ASP A 270 -3.36 1.16 -23.30
C ASP A 270 -4.34 1.96 -22.43
N LEU A 271 -5.48 2.33 -22.99
CA LEU A 271 -6.50 3.13 -22.34
C LEU A 271 -7.75 2.28 -22.16
N ARG A 272 -8.19 2.10 -20.92
CA ARG A 272 -9.49 1.49 -20.63
C ARG A 272 -10.50 2.60 -20.35
N ILE A 273 -11.55 2.68 -21.16
CA ILE A 273 -12.58 3.70 -21.10
C ILE A 273 -13.86 3.09 -20.56
N SER A 274 -14.43 3.73 -19.55
CA SER A 274 -15.76 3.42 -19.03
C SER A 274 -16.63 4.67 -19.05
N THR A 275 -17.88 4.52 -19.49
CA THR A 275 -18.88 5.59 -19.52
C THR A 275 -20.09 5.17 -18.70
N MET A 276 -20.69 6.11 -17.99
CA MET A 276 -21.89 5.86 -17.19
C MET A 276 -22.87 7.04 -17.33
N PRO A 277 -24.17 6.77 -17.55
CA PRO A 277 -25.18 7.82 -17.57
C PRO A 277 -25.30 8.48 -16.20
N THR A 278 -25.39 9.80 -16.17
CA THR A 278 -25.74 10.60 -14.98
C THR A 278 -26.89 11.54 -15.32
N PRO A 279 -27.59 12.12 -14.33
CA PRO A 279 -28.65 13.08 -14.58
C PRO A 279 -28.21 14.27 -15.45
N MET A 280 -26.93 14.66 -15.40
CA MET A 280 -26.38 15.85 -16.06
C MET A 280 -25.63 15.54 -17.37
N GLY A 281 -25.66 14.28 -17.83
CA GLY A 281 -24.92 13.81 -19.00
C GLY A 281 -24.11 12.56 -18.70
N GLU A 282 -23.24 12.14 -19.62
CA GLU A 282 -22.42 10.95 -19.40
C GLU A 282 -21.16 11.32 -18.61
N SER A 283 -20.94 10.61 -17.50
CA SER A 283 -19.65 10.60 -16.81
C SER A 283 -18.73 9.61 -17.50
N MET A 284 -17.45 9.94 -17.61
CA MET A 284 -16.46 9.09 -18.28
C MET A 284 -15.19 8.99 -17.44
N VAL A 285 -14.65 7.78 -17.36
CA VAL A 285 -13.36 7.50 -16.74
C VAL A 285 -12.45 6.84 -17.77
N ILE A 286 -11.23 7.36 -17.90
CA ILE A 286 -10.18 6.77 -18.73
C ILE A 286 -9.07 6.33 -17.80
N ARG A 287 -8.84 5.02 -17.69
CA ARG A 287 -7.67 4.47 -17.01
C ARG A 287 -6.50 4.37 -17.98
N ILE A 288 -5.36 4.93 -17.58
CA ILE A 288 -4.14 4.96 -18.39
C ILE A 288 -3.23 3.82 -17.91
N LEU A 289 -2.96 2.86 -18.79
CA LEU A 289 -2.05 1.75 -18.56
C LEU A 289 -0.84 1.90 -19.49
N PRO A 290 0.31 2.36 -18.98
CA PRO A 290 1.55 2.37 -19.75
C PRO A 290 1.88 0.96 -20.24
N THR A 291 2.14 0.77 -21.54
CA THR A 291 2.49 -0.56 -22.06
C THR A 291 3.92 -0.97 -21.70
N LYS A 292 4.76 -0.02 -21.28
CA LYS A 292 6.14 -0.24 -20.85
C LYS A 292 6.26 -0.03 -19.33
N VAL A 293 5.52 -0.80 -18.54
CA VAL A 293 5.80 -0.85 -17.09
C VAL A 293 7.13 -1.58 -16.92
N MET A 294 8.12 -0.94 -16.29
CA MET A 294 9.31 -1.68 -15.83
C MET A 294 8.82 -2.77 -14.89
N LEU A 295 9.09 -4.04 -15.22
CA LEU A 295 9.05 -5.11 -14.24
C LEU A 295 9.91 -4.66 -13.05
N PHE A 296 9.25 -4.41 -11.92
CA PHE A 296 9.95 -4.00 -10.72
C PHE A 296 10.68 -5.22 -10.18
N SER A 297 11.97 -5.08 -9.90
CA SER A 297 12.65 -6.01 -9.01
C SER A 297 12.07 -5.82 -7.60
N LEU A 298 12.12 -6.85 -6.74
CA LEU A 298 11.58 -6.74 -5.39
C LEU A 298 12.16 -5.49 -4.69
N GLU A 299 13.46 -5.24 -4.79
CA GLU A 299 14.14 -4.09 -4.15
C GLU A 299 13.56 -2.72 -4.54
N LYS A 300 12.97 -2.61 -5.73
CA LYS A 300 12.38 -1.34 -6.21
C LYS A 300 10.94 -1.13 -5.76
N LEU A 301 10.31 -2.09 -5.08
CA LEU A 301 8.94 -1.97 -4.57
C LEU A 301 8.83 -1.20 -3.25
N GLY A 302 9.97 -0.79 -2.66
CA GLY A 302 10.01 -0.06 -1.40
C GLY A 302 10.17 -0.95 -0.17
N PHE A 303 10.65 -2.19 -0.33
CA PHE A 303 11.00 -3.04 0.79
C PHE A 303 12.22 -2.50 1.54
N ASN A 304 12.19 -2.59 2.87
CA ASN A 304 13.44 -2.66 3.62
C ASN A 304 14.10 -4.03 3.36
N GLN A 305 15.42 -4.10 3.52
CA GLN A 305 16.20 -5.29 3.18
C GLN A 305 15.69 -6.57 3.88
N ASP A 306 15.30 -6.46 5.15
CA ASP A 306 14.68 -7.54 5.95
C ASP A 306 13.37 -8.09 5.32
N THR A 307 12.53 -7.23 4.74
CA THR A 307 11.29 -7.69 4.08
C THR A 307 11.58 -8.37 2.75
N VAL A 308 12.59 -7.89 1.99
CA VAL A 308 13.04 -8.56 0.76
C VAL A 308 13.50 -9.97 1.06
N GLU A 309 14.34 -10.14 2.10
CA GLU A 309 14.87 -11.44 2.49
C GLU A 309 13.75 -12.40 2.89
N LYS A 310 12.77 -11.93 3.67
CA LYS A 310 11.57 -12.72 4.01
C LYS A 310 10.78 -13.15 2.78
N PHE A 311 10.56 -12.25 1.81
CA PHE A 311 9.90 -12.61 0.56
C PHE A 311 10.71 -13.66 -0.21
N ARG A 312 12.03 -13.50 -0.32
CA ARG A 312 12.91 -14.45 -1.01
C ARG A 312 12.90 -15.84 -0.38
N GLU A 313 12.81 -15.92 0.94
CA GLU A 313 12.61 -17.20 1.63
C GLU A 313 11.29 -17.84 1.23
N ILE A 314 10.19 -17.08 1.29
CA ILE A 314 8.84 -17.59 1.00
C ILE A 314 8.68 -18.04 -0.45
N ILE A 315 9.13 -17.24 -1.44
CA ILE A 315 8.93 -17.53 -2.87
C ILE A 315 9.78 -18.70 -3.37
N LYS A 316 10.79 -19.12 -2.59
CA LYS A 316 11.67 -20.27 -2.91
C LYS A 316 11.19 -21.57 -2.28
N ASN A 317 10.11 -21.55 -1.50
CA ASN A 317 9.51 -22.78 -1.00
C ASN A 317 9.10 -23.68 -2.17
N PRO A 318 9.27 -25.01 -2.04
CA PRO A 318 8.95 -25.95 -3.12
C PRO A 318 7.45 -26.06 -3.37
N TYR A 319 6.64 -25.89 -2.32
CA TYR A 319 5.18 -25.95 -2.39
C TYR A 319 4.56 -25.09 -1.30
N GLY A 320 3.24 -24.92 -1.40
CA GLY A 320 2.45 -24.13 -0.46
C GLY A 320 1.74 -22.98 -1.16
N ILE A 321 0.89 -22.25 -0.43
CA ILE A 321 0.18 -21.09 -0.98
C ILE A 321 0.56 -19.80 -0.24
N VAL A 322 0.74 -18.72 -1.01
CA VAL A 322 1.02 -17.38 -0.51
C VAL A 322 -0.11 -16.45 -0.95
N PHE A 323 -0.74 -15.81 0.02
CA PHE A 323 -1.81 -14.85 -0.24
C PHE A 323 -1.33 -13.41 -0.05
N LEU A 324 -1.36 -12.62 -1.12
CA LEU A 324 -1.25 -11.16 -1.00
C LEU A 324 -2.61 -10.56 -0.68
N THR A 325 -2.70 -9.79 0.38
CA THR A 325 -3.94 -9.19 0.87
C THR A 325 -3.89 -7.66 0.78
N GLY A 326 -5.06 -7.06 0.54
CA GLY A 326 -5.22 -5.61 0.55
C GLY A 326 -6.36 -5.13 -0.34
N PRO A 327 -6.77 -3.87 -0.21
CA PRO A 327 -7.83 -3.29 -1.02
C PRO A 327 -7.41 -3.16 -2.49
N THR A 328 -8.36 -2.77 -3.33
CA THR A 328 -8.09 -2.44 -4.73
C THR A 328 -7.07 -1.29 -4.81
N GLY A 329 -6.09 -1.41 -5.70
CA GLY A 329 -5.06 -0.39 -5.88
C GLY A 329 -3.95 -0.38 -4.81
N SER A 330 -3.85 -1.40 -3.96
CA SER A 330 -2.73 -1.54 -3.00
C SER A 330 -1.43 -2.07 -3.61
N GLY A 331 -1.42 -2.39 -4.92
CA GLY A 331 -0.22 -2.86 -5.64
C GLY A 331 0.04 -4.37 -5.59
N LYS A 332 -0.97 -5.20 -5.21
CA LYS A 332 -0.84 -6.67 -5.11
C LYS A 332 -0.31 -7.32 -6.39
N THR A 333 -0.92 -7.01 -7.53
CA THR A 333 -0.51 -7.56 -8.83
C THR A 333 0.93 -7.17 -9.16
N THR A 334 1.32 -5.93 -8.88
CA THR A 334 2.70 -5.46 -9.08
C THR A 334 3.70 -6.25 -8.23
N THR A 335 3.36 -6.53 -6.97
CA THR A 335 4.23 -7.34 -6.10
C THR A 335 4.24 -8.81 -6.51
N LEU A 336 3.11 -9.37 -6.93
CA LEU A 336 3.06 -10.74 -7.49
C LEU A 336 3.94 -10.87 -8.72
N TYR A 337 3.83 -9.96 -9.68
CA TYR A 337 4.64 -9.99 -10.89
C TYR A 337 6.13 -9.84 -10.60
N ALA A 338 6.50 -9.03 -9.60
CA ALA A 338 7.89 -8.94 -9.16
C ALA A 338 8.39 -10.26 -8.55
N CYS A 339 7.57 -10.93 -7.74
CA CYS A 339 7.88 -12.26 -7.19
C CYS A 339 8.05 -13.30 -8.30
N LEU A 340 7.10 -13.36 -9.23
CA LEU A 340 7.13 -14.28 -10.37
C LEU A 340 8.35 -14.03 -11.26
N ASN A 341 8.70 -12.77 -11.50
CA ASN A 341 9.89 -12.41 -12.29
C ASN A 341 11.20 -12.83 -11.61
N GLU A 342 11.28 -12.76 -10.28
CA GLU A 342 12.48 -13.19 -9.53
C GLU A 342 12.69 -14.71 -9.55
N ILE A 343 11.60 -15.48 -9.67
CA ILE A 343 11.64 -16.95 -9.77
C ILE A 343 11.50 -17.47 -11.20
N ASN A 344 11.40 -16.58 -12.18
CA ASN A 344 11.30 -16.93 -13.60
C ASN A 344 12.62 -17.53 -14.08
N SER A 345 12.62 -18.84 -14.31
CA SER A 345 13.77 -19.58 -14.79
C SER A 345 13.33 -20.63 -15.82
N PRO A 346 14.14 -20.93 -16.85
CA PRO A 346 13.81 -21.96 -17.84
C PRO A 346 13.56 -23.36 -17.26
N GLU A 347 14.06 -23.61 -16.04
CA GLU A 347 13.90 -24.87 -15.30
C GLU A 347 12.52 -25.01 -14.62
N ARG A 348 11.73 -23.94 -14.54
CA ARG A 348 10.43 -23.94 -13.85
C ARG A 348 9.33 -23.45 -14.77
N LYS A 349 8.25 -24.21 -14.86
CA LYS A 349 7.05 -23.85 -15.61
C LYS A 349 6.12 -23.02 -14.74
N ILE A 350 5.99 -21.73 -15.08
CA ILE A 350 5.09 -20.80 -14.40
C ILE A 350 3.85 -20.58 -15.26
N ILE A 351 2.66 -20.80 -14.68
CA ILE A 351 1.38 -20.58 -15.35
C ILE A 351 0.47 -19.70 -14.48
N THR A 352 -0.12 -18.66 -15.06
CA THR A 352 -1.03 -17.75 -14.36
C THR A 352 -2.45 -17.82 -14.93
N ILE A 353 -3.45 -17.54 -14.09
CA ILE A 353 -4.82 -17.25 -14.51
C ILE A 353 -5.26 -15.90 -13.94
N GLU A 354 -5.68 -14.98 -14.81
CA GLU A 354 -5.87 -13.56 -14.48
C GLU A 354 -7.14 -12.98 -15.11
N ASP A 355 -7.68 -11.90 -14.53
CA ASP A 355 -8.88 -11.21 -15.02
C ASP A 355 -8.77 -9.67 -14.89
N PRO A 356 -8.22 -8.97 -15.90
CA PRO A 356 -7.48 -9.45 -17.07
C PRO A 356 -5.97 -9.60 -16.80
N VAL A 357 -5.22 -10.07 -17.80
CA VAL A 357 -3.75 -9.97 -17.80
C VAL A 357 -3.35 -8.50 -17.93
N GLU A 358 -2.57 -7.97 -16.98
CA GLU A 358 -2.24 -6.55 -16.95
C GLU A 358 -1.10 -6.18 -17.92
N TYR A 359 -0.10 -7.04 -18.04
CA TYR A 359 0.95 -6.95 -19.06
C TYR A 359 1.63 -8.31 -19.25
N GLU A 360 2.25 -8.48 -20.43
CA GLU A 360 2.91 -9.71 -20.83
C GLU A 360 4.25 -9.89 -20.10
N MET A 361 4.47 -11.09 -19.56
CA MET A 361 5.70 -11.50 -18.90
C MET A 361 6.38 -12.60 -19.73
N GLU A 362 7.54 -12.29 -20.30
CA GLU A 362 8.34 -13.27 -21.03
C GLU A 362 8.73 -14.47 -20.13
N GLY A 363 8.60 -15.69 -20.65
CA GLY A 363 8.90 -16.92 -19.91
C GLY A 363 7.75 -17.44 -19.03
N ILE A 364 6.65 -16.70 -18.89
CA ILE A 364 5.49 -17.10 -18.10
C ILE A 364 4.28 -17.31 -19.01
N THR A 365 3.57 -18.44 -18.83
CA THR A 365 2.33 -18.68 -19.58
C THR A 365 1.16 -18.01 -18.86
N GLN A 366 0.64 -16.91 -19.41
CA GLN A 366 -0.47 -16.17 -18.79
C GLN A 366 -1.78 -16.49 -19.48
N VAL A 367 -2.77 -16.95 -18.72
CA VAL A 367 -4.12 -17.29 -19.19
C VAL A 367 -5.10 -16.26 -18.67
N GLN A 368 -5.96 -15.75 -19.55
CA GLN A 368 -7.01 -14.80 -19.15
C GLN A 368 -8.37 -15.49 -18.97
N VAL A 369 -9.09 -15.12 -17.93
CA VAL A 369 -10.50 -15.46 -17.73
C VAL A 369 -11.33 -14.95 -18.91
N ASN A 370 -12.26 -15.78 -19.38
CA ASN A 370 -13.15 -15.45 -20.49
C ASN A 370 -14.58 -15.89 -20.18
N SER A 371 -15.37 -14.97 -19.64
CA SER A 371 -16.76 -15.18 -19.28
C SER A 371 -17.67 -15.51 -20.47
N LYS A 372 -17.31 -15.14 -21.71
CA LYS A 372 -18.12 -15.41 -22.91
C LYS A 372 -18.18 -16.90 -23.27
N VAL A 373 -17.16 -17.67 -22.86
CA VAL A 373 -17.07 -19.12 -23.09
C VAL A 373 -17.11 -19.91 -21.78
N ASP A 374 -17.57 -19.27 -20.70
CA ASP A 374 -17.60 -19.83 -19.35
C ASP A 374 -16.22 -20.36 -18.89
N PHE A 375 -15.13 -19.68 -19.25
CA PHE A 375 -13.79 -19.98 -18.77
C PHE A 375 -13.46 -19.07 -17.59
N ASN A 376 -13.55 -19.59 -16.36
CA ASN A 376 -13.44 -18.89 -15.09
C ASN A 376 -12.21 -19.36 -14.27
N PHE A 377 -11.98 -18.77 -13.09
CA PHE A 377 -10.82 -19.12 -12.26
C PHE A 377 -10.79 -20.60 -11.89
N SER A 378 -11.91 -21.19 -11.47
CA SER A 378 -11.96 -22.57 -10.98
C SER A 378 -11.71 -23.60 -12.09
N ASN A 379 -12.34 -23.45 -13.26
CA ASN A 379 -12.13 -24.39 -14.37
C ASN A 379 -10.81 -24.16 -15.11
N GLY A 380 -10.34 -22.92 -15.15
CA GLY A 380 -9.02 -22.59 -15.68
C GLY A 380 -7.91 -23.17 -14.80
N LEU A 381 -8.01 -23.04 -13.48
CA LEU A 381 -7.06 -23.65 -12.54
C LEU A 381 -7.02 -25.19 -12.68
N ARG A 382 -8.18 -25.85 -12.80
CA ARG A 382 -8.23 -27.31 -13.10
C ARG A 382 -7.54 -27.68 -14.41
N SER A 383 -7.58 -26.79 -15.39
CA SER A 383 -6.95 -27.00 -16.68
C SER A 383 -5.44 -26.81 -16.60
N ILE A 384 -4.99 -25.78 -15.88
CA ILE A 384 -3.57 -25.49 -15.60
C ILE A 384 -2.86 -26.70 -14.97
N LEU A 385 -3.52 -27.43 -14.07
CA LEU A 385 -2.95 -28.64 -13.45
C LEU A 385 -2.59 -29.75 -14.44
N ARG A 386 -3.19 -29.77 -15.64
CA ARG A 386 -2.85 -30.75 -16.70
C ARG A 386 -1.68 -30.29 -17.59
N HIS A 387 -1.14 -29.11 -17.33
CA HIS A 387 0.00 -28.56 -18.05
C HIS A 387 1.34 -28.77 -17.33
N ASP A 388 1.40 -29.59 -16.27
CA ASP A 388 2.63 -29.86 -15.52
C ASP A 388 3.34 -28.57 -15.03
N PRO A 389 2.64 -27.68 -14.30
CA PRO A 389 3.24 -26.45 -13.76
C PRO A 389 4.06 -26.73 -12.51
N ASP A 390 5.11 -25.93 -12.26
CA ASP A 390 5.79 -25.89 -10.95
C ASP A 390 5.19 -24.81 -10.06
N ILE A 391 4.89 -23.65 -10.66
CA ILE A 391 4.38 -22.47 -9.98
C ILE A 391 3.09 -22.02 -10.66
N ILE A 392 2.07 -21.75 -9.85
CA ILE A 392 0.76 -21.29 -10.30
C ILE A 392 0.44 -19.96 -9.66
N MET A 393 -0.05 -18.99 -10.44
CA MET A 393 -0.62 -17.76 -9.91
C MET A 393 -2.11 -17.67 -10.27
N VAL A 394 -2.95 -17.50 -9.25
CA VAL A 394 -4.39 -17.28 -9.40
C VAL A 394 -4.66 -15.84 -9.05
N GLY A 395 -5.12 -15.04 -10.02
CA GLY A 395 -5.26 -13.59 -9.89
C GLY A 395 -5.97 -13.16 -8.60
N GLU A 396 -7.03 -13.85 -8.23
CA GLU A 396 -7.72 -13.67 -6.96
C GLU A 396 -8.57 -14.89 -6.57
N VAL A 397 -8.83 -15.02 -5.26
CA VAL A 397 -9.77 -16.00 -4.72
C VAL A 397 -11.01 -15.26 -4.22
N ARG A 398 -12.12 -15.40 -4.96
CA ARG A 398 -13.41 -14.76 -4.61
C ARG A 398 -14.41 -15.73 -3.99
N ASP A 399 -14.35 -17.00 -4.37
CA ASP A 399 -15.29 -18.05 -4.00
C ASP A 399 -14.59 -19.27 -3.39
N VAL A 400 -15.38 -20.10 -2.69
CA VAL A 400 -14.90 -21.29 -1.98
C VAL A 400 -14.34 -22.34 -2.93
N GLU A 401 -14.91 -22.47 -4.13
CA GLU A 401 -14.46 -23.46 -5.10
C GLU A 401 -13.03 -23.18 -5.56
N THR A 402 -12.73 -21.94 -5.93
CA THR A 402 -11.40 -21.50 -6.32
C THR A 402 -10.42 -21.62 -5.16
N ALA A 403 -10.85 -21.27 -3.93
CA ALA A 403 -10.05 -21.43 -2.71
C ALA A 403 -9.68 -22.89 -2.45
N GLU A 404 -10.64 -23.82 -2.53
CA GLU A 404 -10.42 -25.25 -2.33
C GLU A 404 -9.44 -25.83 -3.36
N ILE A 405 -9.61 -25.49 -4.64
CA ILE A 405 -8.73 -26.00 -5.70
C ILE A 405 -7.31 -25.45 -5.50
N ALA A 406 -7.17 -24.16 -5.18
CA ALA A 406 -5.85 -23.55 -4.94
C ALA A 406 -5.13 -24.19 -3.75
N ILE A 407 -5.85 -24.45 -2.66
CA ILE A 407 -5.32 -25.12 -1.46
C ILE A 407 -4.92 -26.57 -1.75
N ARG A 408 -5.78 -27.33 -2.44
CA ARG A 408 -5.45 -28.72 -2.83
C ARG A 408 -4.24 -28.76 -3.76
N THR A 409 -4.15 -27.80 -4.67
CA THR A 409 -3.00 -27.65 -5.58
C THR A 409 -1.70 -27.41 -4.81
N ALA A 410 -1.74 -26.56 -3.78
CA ALA A 410 -0.59 -26.35 -2.91
C ALA A 410 -0.18 -27.62 -2.16
N LEU A 411 -1.15 -28.40 -1.67
CA LEU A 411 -0.91 -29.67 -0.98
C LEU A 411 -0.38 -30.78 -1.90
N THR A 412 -0.58 -30.69 -3.21
CA THR A 412 -0.04 -31.65 -4.20
C THR A 412 1.37 -31.29 -4.68
N GLY A 413 2.07 -30.39 -3.99
CA GLY A 413 3.48 -30.09 -4.25
C GLY A 413 3.73 -28.90 -5.20
N HIS A 414 2.72 -28.04 -5.41
CA HIS A 414 2.88 -26.83 -6.23
C HIS A 414 3.05 -25.59 -5.36
N MET A 415 3.83 -24.62 -5.84
CA MET A 415 3.84 -23.30 -5.24
C MET A 415 2.73 -22.44 -5.86
N VAL A 416 1.81 -21.95 -5.03
CA VAL A 416 0.65 -21.18 -5.47
C VAL A 416 0.71 -19.75 -4.94
N PHE A 417 0.51 -18.78 -5.83
CA PHE A 417 0.34 -17.38 -5.47
C PHE A 417 -1.10 -16.95 -5.71
N SER A 418 -1.70 -16.20 -4.79
CA SER A 418 -3.00 -15.61 -5.04
C SER A 418 -3.24 -14.32 -4.26
N THR A 419 -4.38 -13.69 -4.50
CA THR A 419 -4.79 -12.48 -3.79
C THR A 419 -6.13 -12.64 -3.08
N LEU A 420 -6.25 -11.91 -1.96
CA LEU A 420 -7.48 -11.74 -1.20
C LEU A 420 -7.72 -10.26 -0.90
N HIS A 421 -8.98 -9.90 -0.67
CA HIS A 421 -9.38 -8.53 -0.34
C HIS A 421 -9.65 -8.37 1.16
N THR A 422 -8.60 -8.48 1.98
CA THR A 422 -8.67 -8.24 3.43
C THR A 422 -7.86 -7.02 3.86
N ASN A 423 -8.16 -6.49 5.04
CA ASN A 423 -7.52 -5.27 5.53
C ASN A 423 -6.13 -5.53 6.10
N ASP A 424 -5.88 -6.69 6.67
CA ASP A 424 -4.60 -7.11 7.23
C ASP A 424 -4.35 -8.59 6.93
N SER A 425 -3.18 -9.07 7.36
CA SER A 425 -2.70 -10.42 7.08
C SER A 425 -3.51 -11.48 7.82
N ALA A 426 -3.78 -11.26 9.12
CA ALA A 426 -4.51 -12.19 9.97
C ALA A 426 -5.99 -12.36 9.54
N SER A 427 -6.63 -11.29 9.07
CA SER A 427 -7.98 -11.35 8.51
C SER A 427 -8.04 -12.19 7.22
N GLY A 428 -6.91 -12.39 6.54
CA GLY A 428 -6.81 -13.30 5.39
C GLY A 428 -7.13 -14.74 5.78
N ILE A 429 -6.65 -15.19 6.95
CA ILE A 429 -6.93 -16.52 7.50
C ILE A 429 -8.42 -16.67 7.79
N THR A 430 -8.99 -15.72 8.54
CA THR A 430 -10.41 -15.79 8.92
C THR A 430 -11.30 -15.69 7.69
N ARG A 431 -10.90 -14.92 6.66
CA ARG A 431 -11.65 -14.85 5.40
C ARG A 431 -11.76 -16.20 4.69
N LEU A 432 -10.68 -17.00 4.67
CA LEU A 432 -10.74 -18.35 4.08
C LEU A 432 -11.68 -19.25 4.87
N ILE A 433 -11.63 -19.18 6.20
CA ILE A 433 -12.52 -19.94 7.09
C ILE A 433 -13.98 -19.52 6.90
N ASP A 434 -14.25 -18.21 6.83
CA ASP A 434 -15.58 -17.66 6.57
C ASP A 434 -16.13 -18.05 5.18
N MET A 435 -15.26 -18.29 4.20
CA MET A 435 -15.63 -18.81 2.89
C MET A 435 -15.98 -20.30 2.91
N GLY A 436 -15.66 -21.02 3.99
CA GLY A 436 -15.94 -22.45 4.15
C GLY A 436 -14.71 -23.35 4.04
N ILE A 437 -13.50 -22.79 4.03
CA ILE A 437 -12.27 -23.60 4.07
C ILE A 437 -12.01 -24.06 5.51
N GLU A 438 -11.83 -25.38 5.67
CA GLU A 438 -11.53 -25.96 6.97
C GLU A 438 -10.21 -25.42 7.57
N PRO A 439 -10.17 -25.04 8.87
CA PRO A 439 -8.99 -24.46 9.50
C PRO A 439 -7.72 -25.30 9.36
N TYR A 440 -7.84 -26.63 9.41
CA TYR A 440 -6.70 -27.53 9.25
C TYR A 440 -6.07 -27.42 7.86
N LEU A 441 -6.87 -27.23 6.80
CA LEU A 441 -6.37 -27.02 5.44
C LEU A 441 -5.59 -25.71 5.37
N VAL A 442 -6.12 -24.63 5.93
CA VAL A 442 -5.43 -23.33 5.99
C VAL A 442 -4.07 -23.47 6.71
N SER A 443 -4.05 -24.16 7.86
CA SER A 443 -2.83 -24.34 8.67
C SER A 443 -1.75 -25.19 7.98
N SER A 444 -2.15 -26.09 7.09
CA SER A 444 -1.25 -27.08 6.44
C SER A 444 -0.80 -26.68 5.05
N SER A 445 -1.58 -25.86 4.34
CA SER A 445 -1.28 -25.48 2.95
C SER A 445 -0.71 -24.07 2.81
N VAL A 446 -1.09 -23.13 3.70
CA VAL A 446 -0.71 -21.72 3.55
C VAL A 446 0.64 -21.46 4.20
N GLU A 447 1.56 -20.86 3.44
CA GLU A 447 2.89 -20.49 3.91
C GLU A 447 2.91 -19.09 4.53
N ALA A 448 2.23 -18.15 3.89
CA ALA A 448 2.19 -16.77 4.35
C ALA A 448 0.96 -15.98 3.85
N PHE A 449 0.54 -15.04 4.69
CA PHE A 449 -0.35 -13.94 4.31
C PHE A 449 0.45 -12.64 4.33
N VAL A 450 0.47 -11.94 3.20
CA VAL A 450 1.20 -10.68 3.05
C VAL A 450 0.22 -9.54 2.82
N ALA A 451 -0.02 -8.73 3.84
CA ALA A 451 -0.82 -7.52 3.69
C ALA A 451 0.00 -6.36 3.14
N GLN A 452 -0.60 -5.62 2.21
CA GLN A 452 0.05 -4.53 1.50
C GLN A 452 -0.83 -3.27 1.46
N ARG A 453 -0.17 -2.11 1.59
CA ARG A 453 -0.73 -0.78 1.29
C ARG A 453 0.28 0.04 0.50
N LEU A 454 -0.22 1.01 -0.28
CA LEU A 454 0.62 2.03 -0.90
C LEU A 454 0.53 3.31 -0.10
N VAL A 455 1.67 3.92 0.15
CA VAL A 455 1.81 5.25 0.77
C VAL A 455 2.52 6.17 -0.20
N ARG A 456 2.12 7.44 -0.22
CA ARG A 456 2.79 8.46 -1.04
C ARG A 456 4.16 8.80 -0.47
N VAL A 457 5.14 8.99 -1.35
CA VAL A 457 6.53 9.31 -0.98
C VAL A 457 6.70 10.82 -0.94
N ASN A 458 7.38 11.34 0.09
CA ASN A 458 7.73 12.75 0.23
C ASN A 458 8.47 13.25 -1.01
N CYS A 459 8.06 14.40 -1.54
CA CYS A 459 8.69 14.97 -2.71
C CYS A 459 10.18 15.28 -2.44
N PRO A 460 11.13 14.76 -3.24
CA PRO A 460 12.55 14.93 -2.97
C PRO A 460 13.03 16.40 -3.10
N LYS A 461 12.29 17.25 -3.83
CA LYS A 461 12.66 18.65 -4.04
C LYS A 461 12.17 19.63 -2.98
N CYS A 462 11.08 19.29 -2.27
CA CYS A 462 10.48 20.17 -1.25
C CYS A 462 10.33 19.50 0.12
N LYS A 463 10.99 18.36 0.33
CA LYS A 463 11.06 17.67 1.63
C LYS A 463 11.79 18.56 2.62
N LYS A 464 11.13 18.89 3.73
CA LYS A 464 11.73 19.58 4.88
C LYS A 464 11.44 18.85 6.18
N GLU A 465 12.32 19.05 7.15
CA GLU A 465 12.16 18.54 8.51
C GLU A 465 11.05 19.32 9.24
N VAL A 466 10.18 18.60 9.95
CA VAL A 466 9.10 19.16 10.75
C VAL A 466 9.63 19.46 12.14
N VAL A 467 9.73 20.74 12.50
CA VAL A 467 10.26 21.18 13.79
C VAL A 467 9.31 20.82 14.94
N ASP A 468 8.00 21.05 14.76
CA ASP A 468 6.99 20.82 15.79
C ASP A 468 6.14 19.58 15.50
N VAL A 469 6.70 18.41 15.78
CA VAL A 469 5.94 17.15 15.70
C VAL A 469 4.99 17.03 16.90
N PRO A 470 3.67 16.79 16.69
CA PRO A 470 2.71 16.57 17.77
C PRO A 470 3.13 15.45 18.72
N GLU A 471 3.05 15.70 20.03
CA GLU A 471 3.48 14.77 21.08
C GLU A 471 2.76 13.41 21.01
N GLY A 472 1.48 13.41 20.63
CA GLY A 472 0.72 12.18 20.43
C GLY A 472 1.30 11.26 19.35
N ILE A 473 1.82 11.85 18.25
CA ILE A 473 2.45 11.10 17.15
C ILE A 473 3.80 10.54 17.61
N LYS A 474 4.61 11.35 18.30
CA LYS A 474 5.88 10.89 18.90
C LYS A 474 5.64 9.72 19.84
N LYS A 475 4.70 9.84 20.78
CA LYS A 475 4.37 8.78 21.73
C LYS A 475 3.93 7.50 21.03
N GLU A 476 3.12 7.59 19.97
CA GLU A 476 2.69 6.43 19.21
C GLU A 476 3.87 5.73 18.50
N ILE A 477 4.73 6.49 17.82
CA ILE A 477 5.93 5.93 17.16
C ILE A 477 6.81 5.20 18.16
N VAL A 478 7.09 5.83 19.31
CA VAL A 478 7.92 5.27 20.38
C VAL A 478 7.32 3.98 20.94
N THR A 479 6.02 3.98 21.18
CA THR A 479 5.31 2.82 21.74
C THR A 479 5.24 1.67 20.75
N SER A 480 4.93 1.96 19.48
CA SER A 480 4.80 0.94 18.42
C SER A 480 6.14 0.31 18.03
N LEU A 481 7.23 1.09 18.00
CA LEU A 481 8.55 0.61 17.59
C LEU A 481 9.44 0.17 18.76
N PHE A 482 8.97 0.33 20.00
CA PHE A 482 9.72 0.02 21.21
C PHE A 482 11.06 0.78 21.30
N LEU A 483 11.05 2.07 20.96
CA LEU A 483 12.26 2.90 20.92
C LEU A 483 12.81 3.20 22.33
N THR A 484 14.13 3.13 22.47
CA THR A 484 14.84 3.52 23.70
C THR A 484 14.83 5.03 23.90
N GLU A 485 15.11 5.51 25.13
CA GLU A 485 15.19 6.96 25.42
C GLU A 485 16.25 7.70 24.57
N GLU A 486 17.30 6.99 24.14
CA GLU A 486 18.32 7.54 23.24
C GLU A 486 17.75 7.71 21.83
N GLN A 487 17.10 6.68 21.28
CA GLN A 487 16.47 6.71 19.96
C GLN A 487 15.31 7.72 19.87
N GLN A 488 14.68 8.05 21.00
CA GLN A 488 13.64 9.07 21.07
C GLN A 488 14.15 10.47 20.72
N LYS A 489 15.42 10.78 21.02
CA LYS A 489 16.02 12.09 20.73
C LYS A 489 16.31 12.28 19.24
N ASP A 490 16.45 11.19 18.51
CA ASP A 490 16.79 11.19 17.08
C ASP A 490 15.56 11.10 16.16
N ILE A 491 14.34 11.20 16.71
CA ILE A 491 13.11 11.15 15.91
C ILE A 491 13.01 12.42 15.05
N LYS A 492 13.34 12.27 13.77
CA LYS A 492 13.15 13.29 12.73
C LYS A 492 12.00 12.90 11.82
N ILE A 493 11.08 13.82 11.62
CA ILE A 493 9.95 13.63 10.70
C ILE A 493 10.06 14.64 9.58
N PHE A 494 9.76 14.18 8.37
CA PHE A 494 9.83 15.00 7.17
C PHE A 494 8.46 15.12 6.50
N LYS A 495 8.24 16.25 5.85
CA LYS A 495 7.04 16.52 5.05
C LYS A 495 7.44 17.33 3.82
N GLY A 496 6.80 17.06 2.69
CA GLY A 496 6.89 17.93 1.51
C GLY A 496 5.98 19.15 1.67
N GLU A 497 6.52 20.36 1.49
CA GLU A 497 5.73 21.61 1.54
C GLU A 497 4.85 21.80 0.29
N GLY A 498 5.22 21.18 -0.83
CA GLY A 498 4.57 21.39 -2.13
C GLY A 498 5.39 22.32 -3.02
N CYS A 499 5.70 21.88 -4.24
CA CYS A 499 6.41 22.65 -5.26
C CYS A 499 5.90 22.23 -6.65
N ASP A 500 6.29 22.94 -7.71
CA ASP A 500 5.82 22.63 -9.07
C ASP A 500 6.20 21.19 -9.50
N TYR A 501 7.34 20.66 -9.03
CA TYR A 501 7.76 19.28 -9.34
C TYR A 501 6.78 18.21 -8.83
N CYS A 502 6.14 18.44 -7.69
CA CYS A 502 5.12 17.54 -7.15
C CYS A 502 3.69 18.04 -7.40
N ASN A 503 3.49 19.00 -8.30
CA ASN A 503 2.22 19.67 -8.53
C ASN A 503 1.58 20.21 -7.24
N HIS A 504 2.42 20.79 -6.35
CA HIS A 504 2.02 21.33 -5.05
C HIS A 504 1.38 20.32 -4.07
N THR A 505 1.48 19.02 -4.32
CA THR A 505 0.90 17.99 -3.42
C THR A 505 1.77 17.69 -2.21
N GLY A 506 3.07 18.00 -2.27
CA GLY A 506 4.08 17.59 -1.28
C GLY A 506 4.59 16.15 -1.47
N TYR A 507 4.04 15.39 -2.41
CA TYR A 507 4.38 13.98 -2.64
C TYR A 507 4.79 13.70 -4.09
N PHE A 508 5.68 12.74 -4.31
CA PHE A 508 6.08 12.33 -5.64
C PHE A 508 6.28 10.82 -5.70
N GLY A 509 5.31 10.11 -6.28
CA GLY A 509 5.33 8.66 -6.37
C GLY A 509 4.77 7.97 -5.12
N ARG A 510 4.81 6.64 -5.15
CA ARG A 510 4.27 5.77 -4.10
C ARG A 510 5.26 4.65 -3.81
N MET A 511 5.22 4.16 -2.58
CA MET A 511 5.94 2.96 -2.16
C MET A 511 4.99 2.06 -1.38
N ALA A 512 5.31 0.77 -1.30
CA ALA A 512 4.52 -0.17 -0.55
C ALA A 512 5.01 -0.30 0.90
N ILE A 513 4.06 -0.51 1.81
CA ILE A 513 4.31 -0.97 3.18
C ILE A 513 3.68 -2.34 3.35
N TYR A 514 4.33 -3.18 4.16
CA TYR A 514 4.03 -4.61 4.24
C TYR A 514 3.88 -5.10 5.67
N GLU A 515 3.04 -6.11 5.81
CA GLU A 515 2.90 -6.95 7.01
C GLU A 515 2.89 -8.40 6.55
N ILE A 516 3.92 -9.15 6.94
CA ILE A 516 4.13 -10.53 6.51
C ILE A 516 3.87 -11.45 7.69
N LEU A 517 2.76 -12.17 7.63
CA LEU A 517 2.40 -13.22 8.58
C LEU A 517 2.79 -14.57 8.00
N ARG A 518 3.84 -15.19 8.56
CA ARG A 518 4.24 -16.57 8.22
C ARG A 518 3.44 -17.55 9.07
N VAL A 519 2.96 -18.63 8.46
CA VAL A 519 2.20 -19.67 9.15
C VAL A 519 3.17 -20.68 9.78
N ASN A 520 3.78 -20.30 10.90
CA ASN A 520 4.63 -21.19 11.71
C ASN A 520 3.79 -22.04 12.68
N ASP A 521 4.41 -22.92 13.48
CA ASP A 521 3.68 -23.84 14.37
C ASP A 521 2.81 -23.14 15.42
N ALA A 522 3.24 -21.97 15.92
CA ALA A 522 2.45 -21.15 16.83
C ALA A 522 1.19 -20.62 16.15
N ILE A 523 1.31 -20.13 14.92
CA ILE A 523 0.17 -19.69 14.11
C ILE A 523 -0.72 -20.87 13.73
N ARG A 524 -0.17 -22.02 13.33
CA ARG A 524 -0.94 -23.24 13.02
C ARG A 524 -1.83 -23.64 14.19
N SER A 525 -1.25 -23.68 15.40
CA SER A 525 -2.00 -23.98 16.62
C SER A 525 -3.07 -22.94 16.89
N ALA A 526 -2.76 -21.64 16.72
CA ALA A 526 -3.72 -20.56 16.91
C ALA A 526 -4.90 -20.63 15.92
N VAL A 527 -4.66 -21.02 14.67
CA VAL A 527 -5.70 -21.20 13.65
C VAL A 527 -6.66 -22.33 14.02
N LEU A 528 -6.13 -23.43 14.57
CA LEU A 528 -6.93 -24.59 15.00
C LEU A 528 -7.73 -24.32 16.28
N ASP A 529 -7.12 -23.64 17.25
CA ASP A 529 -7.73 -23.40 18.57
C ASP A 529 -8.75 -22.25 18.54
N HIS A 530 -8.33 -21.10 18.00
CA HIS A 530 -9.10 -19.86 18.07
C HIS A 530 -8.92 -19.02 16.79
N PRO A 531 -9.77 -19.23 15.76
CA PRO A 531 -9.65 -18.58 14.46
C PRO A 531 -10.17 -17.14 14.47
N ARG A 532 -9.74 -16.31 15.43
CA ARG A 532 -10.02 -14.87 15.42
C ARG A 532 -8.79 -14.09 14.96
N ALA A 533 -9.02 -13.13 14.09
CA ALA A 533 -7.95 -12.33 13.48
C ALA A 533 -7.13 -11.55 14.52
N ASP A 534 -7.77 -10.96 15.54
CA ASP A 534 -7.09 -10.22 16.62
C ASP A 534 -6.15 -11.12 17.43
N TYR A 535 -6.61 -12.32 17.79
CA TYR A 535 -5.82 -13.32 18.50
C TYR A 535 -4.61 -13.78 17.69
N ILE A 536 -4.82 -14.15 16.43
CA ILE A 536 -3.76 -14.60 15.53
C ILE A 536 -2.75 -13.49 15.28
N LYS A 537 -3.21 -12.25 15.04
CA LYS A 537 -2.33 -11.10 14.83
C LYS A 537 -1.42 -10.87 16.03
N ARG A 538 -1.96 -10.97 17.25
CA ARG A 538 -1.17 -10.81 18.48
C ARG A 538 -0.06 -11.86 18.59
N ILE A 539 -0.38 -13.14 18.36
CA ILE A 539 0.62 -14.22 18.36
C ILE A 539 1.66 -13.98 17.28
N ALA A 540 1.24 -13.62 16.07
CA ALA A 540 2.16 -13.31 14.98
C ALA A 540 3.13 -12.17 15.36
N MET A 541 2.63 -11.11 16.00
CA MET A 541 3.46 -10.00 16.47
C MET A 541 4.43 -10.41 17.60
N GLN A 542 4.04 -11.33 18.48
CA GLN A 542 4.92 -11.92 19.50
C GLN A 542 6.05 -12.75 18.87
N GLU A 543 5.72 -13.49 17.82
CA GLU A 543 6.65 -14.29 16.99
C GLU A 543 7.52 -13.43 16.06
N GLY A 544 7.40 -12.10 16.12
CA GLY A 544 8.27 -11.16 15.40
C GLY A 544 7.71 -10.59 14.10
N MET A 545 6.43 -10.81 13.80
CA MET A 545 5.74 -10.08 12.73
C MET A 545 5.74 -8.57 13.02
N VAL A 546 6.07 -7.79 12.00
CA VAL A 546 5.95 -6.33 12.02
C VAL A 546 4.61 -5.96 11.39
N SER A 547 3.76 -5.25 12.13
CA SER A 547 2.45 -4.81 11.63
C SER A 547 2.59 -3.78 10.50
N LEU A 548 1.52 -3.57 9.71
CA LEU A 548 1.48 -2.49 8.70
C LEU A 548 1.79 -1.13 9.31
N ARG A 549 1.25 -0.88 10.51
CA ARG A 549 1.43 0.37 11.26
C ARG A 549 2.89 0.54 11.70
N GLN A 550 3.51 -0.51 12.26
CA GLN A 550 4.92 -0.49 12.65
C GLN A 550 5.86 -0.33 11.44
N ASN A 551 5.60 -1.04 10.34
CA ASN A 551 6.36 -0.90 9.11
C ASN A 551 6.25 0.54 8.57
N GLY A 552 5.04 1.10 8.55
CA GLY A 552 4.81 2.51 8.20
C GLY A 552 5.59 3.49 9.07
N TRP A 553 5.68 3.27 10.38
CA TRP A 553 6.47 4.12 11.26
C TRP A 553 7.97 4.08 10.97
N LYS A 554 8.53 2.92 10.61
CA LYS A 554 9.93 2.82 10.17
C LYS A 554 10.19 3.69 8.93
N VAL A 555 9.30 3.60 7.95
CA VAL A 555 9.36 4.38 6.70
C VAL A 555 9.22 5.90 6.95
N VAL A 556 8.45 6.31 7.98
CA VAL A 556 8.37 7.72 8.42
C VAL A 556 9.69 8.19 9.02
N LEU A 557 10.35 7.38 9.86
CA LEU A 557 11.64 7.71 10.47
C LEU A 557 12.78 7.80 9.44
N GLU A 558 12.69 7.04 8.35
CA GLU A 558 13.56 7.17 7.17
C GLU A 558 13.26 8.45 6.35
N GLY A 559 12.20 9.17 6.71
CA GLY A 559 11.75 10.41 6.05
C GLY A 559 11.13 10.18 4.68
N GLN A 560 10.75 8.96 4.34
CA GLN A 560 10.18 8.62 3.02
C GLN A 560 8.72 9.04 2.89
N THR A 561 7.95 9.05 3.98
CA THR A 561 6.55 9.48 3.98
C THR A 561 6.20 10.29 5.22
N THR A 562 4.93 10.63 5.41
CA THR A 562 4.45 11.42 6.54
C THR A 562 3.61 10.57 7.50
N PRO A 563 3.51 10.95 8.79
CA PRO A 563 2.62 10.29 9.73
C PRO A 563 1.16 10.25 9.28
N SER A 564 0.68 11.35 8.69
CA SER A 564 -0.69 11.46 8.18
C SER A 564 -0.98 10.39 7.13
N GLU A 565 0.00 10.08 6.28
CA GLU A 565 -0.17 9.06 5.24
C GLU A 565 -0.31 7.65 5.84
N ILE A 566 0.55 7.30 6.80
CA ILE A 566 0.47 6.01 7.51
C ILE A 566 -0.87 5.88 8.23
N MET A 567 -1.30 6.94 8.92
CA MET A 567 -2.57 6.96 9.65
C MET A 567 -3.79 6.76 8.76
N ASN A 568 -3.77 7.26 7.52
CA ASN A 568 -4.88 7.15 6.59
C ASN A 568 -5.05 5.74 6.00
N VAL A 569 -3.95 4.98 5.84
CA VAL A 569 -4.00 3.68 5.13
C VAL A 569 -3.91 2.46 6.05
N THR A 570 -3.64 2.66 7.33
CA THR A 570 -3.48 1.57 8.32
C THR A 570 -4.41 1.75 9.52
N VAL A 571 -4.64 0.66 10.27
CA VAL A 571 -5.37 0.70 11.56
C VAL A 571 -4.36 0.81 12.70
N LYS A 572 -4.74 1.41 13.82
CA LYS A 572 -3.89 1.53 15.01
C LYS A 572 -3.79 0.18 15.71
N ASP A 573 -2.59 -0.20 16.13
CA ASP A 573 -2.39 -1.42 16.93
C ASP A 573 -2.81 -1.17 18.39
N GLU A 574 -3.35 -2.19 19.06
CA GLU A 574 -3.79 -2.07 20.44
C GLU A 574 -2.61 -1.89 21.40
N GLU A 575 -2.70 -0.88 22.26
CA GLU A 575 -1.62 -0.54 23.20
C GLU A 575 -1.34 -1.69 24.20
N LYS A 576 -2.39 -2.44 24.57
CA LYS A 576 -2.26 -3.62 25.45
C LYS A 576 -1.39 -4.72 24.83
N ASP A 577 -1.56 -4.97 23.54
CA ASP A 577 -0.79 -5.98 22.81
C ASP A 577 0.66 -5.55 22.67
N LEU A 578 0.91 -4.29 22.33
CA LEU A 578 2.25 -3.71 22.29
C LEU A 578 2.95 -3.82 23.66
N MET A 579 2.26 -3.50 24.75
CA MET A 579 2.82 -3.64 26.10
C MET A 579 3.16 -5.10 26.45
N ALA A 580 2.32 -6.06 26.04
CA ALA A 580 2.60 -7.48 26.25
C ALA A 580 3.86 -7.93 25.50
N ILE A 581 3.99 -7.54 24.23
CA ILE A 581 5.16 -7.83 23.39
C ILE A 581 6.43 -7.21 23.97
N ARG A 582 6.34 -5.95 24.44
CA ARG A 582 7.48 -5.26 25.08
C ARG A 582 7.98 -6.03 26.31
N LYS A 583 7.07 -6.44 27.21
CA LYS A 583 7.43 -7.21 28.40
C LYS A 583 8.12 -8.53 28.05
N GLU A 584 7.68 -9.19 27.00
CA GLU A 584 8.27 -10.44 26.55
C GLU A 584 9.66 -10.23 25.92
N ARG A 585 9.83 -9.18 25.11
CA ARG A 585 11.14 -8.77 24.58
C ARG A 585 12.12 -8.42 25.70
N ASP A 586 11.69 -7.62 26.67
CA ASP A 586 12.51 -7.23 27.81
C ASP A 586 12.92 -8.47 28.62
N ARG A 587 12.02 -9.44 28.82
CA ARG A 587 12.34 -10.74 29.44
C ARG A 587 13.39 -11.54 28.65
N LYS A 588 13.25 -11.65 27.31
CA LYS A 588 14.22 -12.36 26.46
C LYS A 588 15.58 -11.65 26.46
N HIS A 589 15.63 -10.32 26.46
CA HIS A 589 16.87 -9.53 26.58
C HIS A 589 17.53 -9.64 27.97
N LEU A 590 16.75 -9.63 29.04
CA LEU A 590 17.26 -9.83 30.41
C LEU A 590 17.80 -11.26 30.61
N GLY A 591 17.14 -12.27 30.03
CA GLY A 591 17.63 -13.66 30.02
C GLY A 591 18.92 -13.84 29.22
N ALA A 592 19.07 -13.15 28.08
CA ALA A 592 20.29 -13.17 27.28
C ALA A 592 21.49 -12.49 27.99
N ARG A 593 21.25 -11.39 28.72
CA ARG A 593 22.29 -10.75 29.54
C ARG A 593 22.75 -11.59 30.74
N ALA A 594 21.85 -12.41 31.31
CA ALA A 594 22.22 -13.36 32.36
C ALA A 594 23.14 -14.47 31.81
N PHE A 595 22.94 -14.90 30.56
CA PHE A 595 23.82 -15.86 29.89
C PHE A 595 25.21 -15.30 29.55
N GLU A 596 25.33 -14.01 29.19
CA GLU A 596 26.63 -13.36 28.94
C GLU A 596 27.42 -13.09 30.23
N THR A 597 26.75 -12.95 31.38
CA THR A 597 27.46 -12.77 32.67
C THR A 597 27.90 -14.08 33.33
N GLU A 598 27.23 -15.22 33.04
CA GLU A 598 27.68 -16.54 33.51
C GLU A 598 28.85 -17.13 32.71
N GLN A 599 29.08 -16.70 31.47
CA GLN A 599 30.23 -17.16 30.67
C GLN A 599 31.56 -16.45 31.01
N MET A 600 31.56 -15.39 31.83
CA MET A 600 32.79 -14.72 32.29
C MET A 600 33.26 -15.12 33.70
N SER A 601 32.56 -16.01 34.41
CA SER A 601 32.99 -16.49 35.74
C SER A 601 33.37 -17.98 35.81
N TYR A 602 33.33 -18.72 34.70
CA TYR A 602 33.67 -20.14 34.63
C TYR A 602 34.96 -20.42 33.84
N ALA A 603 36.05 -19.74 34.20
CA ALA A 603 37.40 -20.06 33.73
C ALA A 603 38.40 -19.97 34.89
N LYS A 604 38.21 -20.79 35.93
CA LYS A 604 39.21 -21.23 36.90
C LYS A 604 38.56 -22.07 37.99
N THR A 605 38.61 -23.39 37.84
CA THR A 605 38.99 -24.38 38.87
C THR A 605 38.51 -25.77 38.42
N GLU A 606 39.47 -26.60 38.03
CA GLU A 606 39.30 -28.05 37.97
C GLU A 606 39.26 -28.61 39.41
N GLY A 607 38.44 -29.64 39.62
CA GLY A 607 38.68 -30.63 40.67
C GLY A 607 37.49 -30.96 41.57
N LEU A 608 37.16 -32.26 41.56
CA LEU A 608 36.44 -33.05 42.58
C LEU A 608 34.91 -32.98 42.59
N GLY A 609 34.32 -34.17 42.41
CA GLY A 609 32.88 -34.39 42.41
C GLY A 609 32.24 -34.41 43.79
N ALA A 610 30.96 -34.05 43.85
CA ALA A 610 29.92 -34.67 44.68
C ALA A 610 28.55 -34.00 44.43
N VAL A 611 27.55 -34.85 44.28
CA VAL A 611 26.09 -34.72 44.48
C VAL A 611 25.59 -33.38 45.08
N ARG A 612 24.62 -32.74 44.40
CA ARG A 612 23.76 -31.68 45.00
C ARG A 612 22.31 -32.14 45.13
N ARG A 613 21.89 -32.18 46.40
CA ARG A 613 20.53 -32.38 46.94
C ARG A 613 19.72 -31.09 46.69
N VAL A 614 18.55 -31.17 46.08
CA VAL A 614 17.60 -30.04 46.02
C VAL A 614 16.67 -30.14 47.23
N THR A 615 16.76 -29.17 48.14
CA THR A 615 15.80 -28.98 49.21
C THR A 615 14.74 -27.98 48.76
N ARG A 616 13.48 -28.33 49.00
CA ARG A 616 12.29 -27.56 48.63
C ARG A 616 12.10 -26.43 49.65
N SER A 617 12.83 -25.33 49.50
CA SER A 617 12.59 -24.13 50.29
C SER A 617 13.15 -22.89 49.59
N ASP A 618 12.52 -22.49 48.50
CA ASP A 618 12.52 -21.08 48.11
C ASP A 618 11.10 -20.66 47.72
N LYS A 619 10.58 -19.76 48.54
CA LYS A 619 9.23 -19.19 48.48
C LYS A 619 9.07 -18.40 47.18
N ILE A 620 8.52 -19.03 46.14
CA ILE A 620 7.86 -18.29 45.06
C ILE A 620 6.53 -17.79 45.60
N LYS A 621 6.50 -16.52 46.03
CA LYS A 621 5.25 -15.75 46.11
C LYS A 621 4.65 -15.68 44.71
N ARG A 622 3.71 -16.59 44.39
CA ARG A 622 2.84 -16.45 43.22
C ARG A 622 1.91 -15.27 43.47
N GLN A 623 2.26 -14.10 42.94
CA GLN A 623 1.28 -13.03 42.72
C GLN A 623 0.28 -13.53 41.66
N SER A 624 -0.98 -13.64 42.07
CA SER A 624 -2.11 -14.02 41.23
C SER A 624 -2.32 -13.00 40.09
N THR A 625 -1.96 -13.36 38.86
CA THR A 625 -2.50 -12.70 37.67
C THR A 625 -3.77 -13.43 37.23
N TRP A 626 -4.87 -13.22 37.94
CA TRP A 626 -6.21 -13.67 37.54
C TRP A 626 -7.17 -12.48 37.52
N GLU A 627 -7.01 -11.60 36.53
CA GLU A 627 -8.09 -10.74 36.05
C GLU A 627 -8.12 -10.80 34.52
N VAL A 628 -8.73 -11.86 33.98
CA VAL A 628 -9.28 -11.87 32.64
C VAL A 628 -10.70 -12.41 32.75
N LYS A 629 -11.70 -11.52 32.58
CA LYS A 629 -13.12 -11.88 32.49
C LYS A 629 -13.34 -12.71 31.22
N ASN A 630 -13.31 -14.03 31.36
CA ASN A 630 -13.73 -14.97 30.34
C ASN A 630 -15.21 -15.34 30.61
N LEU A 631 -16.10 -15.13 29.65
CA LEU A 631 -17.56 -15.35 29.81
C LEU A 631 -17.96 -16.84 29.92
N TYR A 632 -17.02 -17.77 29.70
CA TYR A 632 -17.18 -19.20 30.02
C TYR A 632 -16.74 -19.57 31.46
N ASP A 633 -16.02 -18.67 32.14
CA ASP A 633 -15.54 -18.86 33.52
C ASP A 633 -16.48 -18.19 34.55
N ALA A 634 -17.76 -17.98 34.20
CA ALA A 634 -18.80 -17.70 35.18
C ALA A 634 -19.05 -18.96 36.03
N ARG A 635 -18.05 -19.34 36.84
CA ARG A 635 -18.08 -20.53 37.68
C ARG A 635 -19.10 -20.27 38.78
N VAL A 636 -20.07 -21.17 38.89
CA VAL A 636 -21.06 -21.18 39.98
C VAL A 636 -20.39 -21.39 41.35
N PHE A 637 -19.13 -21.88 41.37
CA PHE A 637 -18.39 -22.19 42.59
C PHE A 637 -16.94 -21.63 42.56
N PRO A 638 -16.45 -21.04 43.67
CA PRO A 638 -15.06 -20.63 43.81
C PRO A 638 -14.11 -21.84 43.81
N ARG A 639 -12.88 -21.64 43.35
CA ARG A 639 -11.81 -22.65 43.40
C ARG A 639 -10.71 -22.21 44.35
N VAL A 640 -10.13 -23.15 45.08
CA VAL A 640 -8.93 -22.96 45.91
C VAL A 640 -7.81 -23.89 45.45
N PHE A 641 -6.57 -23.43 45.60
CA PHE A 641 -5.37 -24.23 45.39
C PHE A 641 -5.09 -25.01 46.68
N GLU A 642 -5.73 -26.17 46.81
CA GLU A 642 -5.57 -27.06 47.95
C GLU A 642 -5.14 -28.45 47.50
N HIS A 643 -4.25 -29.07 48.28
CA HIS A 643 -3.73 -30.41 48.02
C HIS A 643 -4.49 -31.44 48.86
N VAL A 644 -5.63 -31.90 48.33
CA VAL A 644 -6.47 -32.93 48.95
C VAL A 644 -6.11 -34.29 48.36
N GLU A 645 -6.00 -35.32 49.20
CA GLU A 645 -5.79 -36.68 48.73
C GLU A 645 -7.04 -37.15 47.96
N ILE A 646 -6.81 -37.70 46.77
CA ILE A 646 -7.84 -38.30 45.96
C ILE A 646 -7.41 -39.69 45.51
N ARG A 647 -8.40 -40.58 45.36
CA ARG A 647 -8.23 -41.82 44.63
C ARG A 647 -9.12 -41.83 43.41
N TYR A 648 -8.64 -42.37 42.30
CA TYR A 648 -9.41 -42.46 41.07
C TYR A 648 -9.28 -43.83 40.41
N CYS A 649 -10.37 -44.29 39.79
CA CYS A 649 -10.43 -45.54 39.04
C CYS A 649 -11.13 -45.30 37.69
N PRO A 650 -10.47 -45.53 36.53
CA PRO A 650 -11.11 -45.42 35.22
C PRO A 650 -12.14 -46.54 34.99
N LEU A 651 -13.38 -46.18 34.68
CA LEU A 651 -14.49 -47.14 34.53
C LEU A 651 -14.83 -47.49 33.08
N LYS A 652 -14.59 -46.59 32.12
CA LYS A 652 -14.92 -46.81 30.70
C LYS A 652 -13.99 -46.04 29.77
N ILE A 653 -13.29 -46.78 28.91
CA ILE A 653 -12.46 -46.27 27.80
C ILE A 653 -13.33 -46.35 26.55
N ASP A 654 -13.54 -45.22 25.86
CA ASP A 654 -14.22 -45.25 24.55
C ASP A 654 -13.18 -45.75 23.53
N ALA A 655 -13.26 -47.05 23.22
CA ALA A 655 -12.25 -47.78 22.48
C ALA A 655 -12.26 -47.41 20.98
N THR A 656 -11.62 -46.30 20.63
CA THR A 656 -11.26 -45.96 19.24
C THR A 656 -9.75 -45.94 19.00
N ASP A 657 -8.93 -46.03 20.05
CA ASP A 657 -7.47 -46.02 19.95
C ASP A 657 -6.85 -47.27 20.61
N PRO A 658 -6.24 -48.19 19.83
CA PRO A 658 -5.60 -49.40 20.35
C PRO A 658 -4.31 -49.13 21.16
N ASN A 659 -3.80 -47.90 21.19
CA ASN A 659 -2.63 -47.52 21.99
C ASN A 659 -2.96 -47.12 23.45
N PHE A 660 -4.23 -47.10 23.84
CA PHE A 660 -4.66 -46.78 25.20
C PHE A 660 -4.97 -48.06 26.00
N LEU A 661 -3.98 -48.54 26.76
CA LEU A 661 -4.14 -49.61 27.74
C LEU A 661 -4.00 -49.05 29.15
N VAL A 662 -5.06 -48.42 29.67
CA VAL A 662 -5.19 -48.28 31.13
C VAL A 662 -6.02 -49.47 31.61
N PRO A 663 -5.52 -50.35 32.49
CA PRO A 663 -6.32 -51.44 33.02
C PRO A 663 -7.53 -50.86 33.77
N SER A 664 -8.75 -51.07 33.23
CA SER A 664 -9.98 -50.66 33.93
C SER A 664 -10.05 -51.40 35.26
N GLY A 665 -10.30 -50.69 36.35
CA GLY A 665 -10.38 -51.29 37.70
C GLY A 665 -9.14 -51.15 38.58
N VAL A 666 -8.07 -50.45 38.14
CA VAL A 666 -6.94 -50.09 39.00
C VAL A 666 -7.21 -48.75 39.70
N GLU A 667 -7.13 -48.75 41.03
CA GLU A 667 -7.28 -47.55 41.87
C GLU A 667 -5.92 -46.83 42.01
N TYR A 668 -5.85 -45.57 41.59
CA TYR A 668 -4.67 -44.72 41.67
C TYR A 668 -4.84 -43.68 42.78
N THR A 669 -3.76 -43.27 43.44
CA THR A 669 -3.79 -42.23 44.49
C THR A 669 -2.95 -41.03 44.07
N THR A 670 -3.47 -39.82 44.25
CA THR A 670 -2.80 -38.56 43.92
C THR A 670 -3.34 -37.41 44.76
N VAL A 671 -2.87 -36.19 44.52
CA VAL A 671 -3.35 -34.96 45.15
C VAL A 671 -3.97 -34.01 44.13
N THR A 672 -4.95 -33.22 44.58
CA THR A 672 -5.49 -32.13 43.77
C THR A 672 -4.48 -30.99 43.60
N GLU A 673 -4.54 -30.29 42.48
CA GLU A 673 -3.93 -28.97 42.29
C GLU A 673 -4.95 -27.86 42.54
N ASP A 674 -6.20 -28.07 42.14
CA ASP A 674 -7.32 -27.19 42.42
C ASP A 674 -8.60 -28.01 42.70
N ILE A 675 -9.48 -27.50 43.55
CA ILE A 675 -10.76 -28.14 43.86
C ILE A 675 -11.91 -27.14 43.93
N SER A 676 -13.08 -27.57 43.47
CA SER A 676 -14.36 -26.86 43.59
C SER A 676 -15.54 -27.83 43.62
N ALA A 677 -16.70 -27.33 44.06
CA ALA A 677 -17.96 -28.07 43.99
C ALA A 677 -18.43 -28.39 42.54
N GLY A 678 -17.82 -27.77 41.51
CA GLY A 678 -18.14 -27.99 40.10
C GLY A 678 -17.11 -28.82 39.32
N GLY A 679 -15.98 -29.17 39.94
CA GLY A 679 -14.86 -29.81 39.25
C GLY A 679 -13.55 -29.68 40.02
N LEU A 680 -12.58 -30.51 39.66
CA LEU A 680 -11.26 -30.54 40.29
C LEU A 680 -10.17 -30.78 39.24
N ARG A 681 -8.96 -30.35 39.59
CA ARG A 681 -7.73 -30.58 38.83
C ARG A 681 -6.79 -31.43 39.66
N PHE A 682 -6.20 -32.45 39.05
CA PHE A 682 -5.22 -33.31 39.72
C PHE A 682 -4.17 -33.84 38.76
N ILE A 683 -3.08 -34.33 39.34
CA ILE A 683 -1.96 -34.88 38.59
C ILE A 683 -2.10 -36.40 38.46
N SER A 684 -1.85 -36.93 37.27
CA SER A 684 -1.74 -38.37 37.01
C SER A 684 -0.40 -38.70 36.33
N LYS A 685 0.13 -39.89 36.62
CA LYS A 685 1.30 -40.45 35.90
C LYS A 685 0.89 -41.21 34.63
N GLU A 686 -0.40 -41.47 34.46
CA GLU A 686 -0.94 -42.21 33.33
C GLU A 686 -1.84 -41.29 32.52
N ARG A 687 -1.74 -41.35 31.19
CA ARG A 687 -2.61 -40.56 30.34
C ARG A 687 -4.01 -41.17 30.30
N ILE A 688 -5.02 -40.41 30.72
CA ILE A 688 -6.43 -40.80 30.60
C ILE A 688 -7.02 -40.10 29.37
N GLN A 689 -7.82 -40.81 28.57
CA GLN A 689 -8.43 -40.23 27.37
C GLN A 689 -9.50 -39.19 27.76
N ILE A 690 -9.54 -38.05 27.07
CA ILE A 690 -10.62 -37.06 27.21
C ILE A 690 -11.96 -37.74 26.88
N GLY A 691 -12.95 -37.53 27.73
CA GLY A 691 -14.27 -38.14 27.63
C GLY A 691 -14.47 -39.36 28.53
N SER A 692 -13.39 -39.95 29.06
CA SER A 692 -13.45 -41.10 29.97
C SER A 692 -14.20 -40.76 31.25
N ILE A 693 -14.93 -41.74 31.78
CA ILE A 693 -15.57 -41.65 33.09
C ILE A 693 -14.66 -42.29 34.12
N ILE A 694 -14.38 -41.56 35.19
CA ILE A 694 -13.59 -42.01 36.33
C ILE A 694 -14.46 -42.01 37.59
N GLU A 695 -14.29 -43.03 38.42
CA GLU A 695 -14.74 -43.02 39.81
C GLU A 695 -13.71 -42.26 40.65
N LEU A 696 -14.15 -41.32 41.48
CA LEU A 696 -13.32 -40.48 42.33
C LEU A 696 -13.72 -40.63 43.79
N LYS A 697 -12.72 -40.79 44.66
CA LYS A 697 -12.85 -40.72 46.11
C LYS A 697 -12.03 -39.54 46.63
N ILE A 698 -12.69 -38.55 47.21
CA ILE A 698 -12.08 -37.29 47.66
C ILE A 698 -12.06 -37.28 49.20
N TYR A 699 -10.87 -37.11 49.81
CA TYR A 699 -10.69 -37.18 51.26
C TYR A 699 -10.51 -35.79 51.88
N ILE A 700 -11.61 -35.15 52.25
CA ILE A 700 -11.62 -33.81 52.85
C ILE A 700 -11.34 -33.92 54.37
N ASP A 701 -10.51 -33.02 54.90
CA ASP A 701 -10.20 -32.85 56.34
C ASP A 701 -9.59 -34.06 57.07
N HIS A 702 -8.78 -34.89 56.39
CA HIS A 702 -8.23 -36.15 56.96
C HIS A 702 -9.30 -37.08 57.59
N SER A 703 -10.58 -36.87 57.25
CA SER A 703 -11.68 -37.67 57.76
C SER A 703 -11.65 -39.06 57.13
N GLN A 704 -12.03 -40.10 57.88
CA GLN A 704 -12.01 -41.49 57.37
C GLN A 704 -13.05 -41.78 56.28
N LYS A 705 -13.95 -40.83 55.96
CA LYS A 705 -15.05 -41.03 55.02
C LYS A 705 -14.83 -40.20 53.76
N ALA A 706 -14.53 -40.88 52.65
CA ALA A 706 -14.36 -40.24 51.36
C ALA A 706 -15.70 -39.81 50.75
N ILE A 707 -15.67 -38.72 49.99
CA ILE A 707 -16.74 -38.35 49.06
C ILE A 707 -16.52 -39.14 47.77
N GLU A 708 -17.44 -40.04 47.46
CA GLU A 708 -17.40 -40.87 46.25
C GLU A 708 -18.27 -40.23 45.16
N CYS A 709 -17.72 -40.01 43.97
CA CYS A 709 -18.46 -39.44 42.85
C CYS A 709 -17.92 -39.92 41.50
N LEU A 710 -18.74 -39.82 40.46
CA LEU A 710 -18.29 -39.99 39.08
C LEU A 710 -17.86 -38.64 38.49
N ALA A 711 -16.83 -38.67 37.66
CA ALA A 711 -16.40 -37.51 36.92
C ALA A 711 -16.04 -37.86 35.47
N LYS A 712 -16.20 -36.88 34.59
CA LYS A 712 -15.77 -36.97 33.20
C LYS A 712 -14.48 -36.19 33.01
N VAL A 713 -13.48 -36.84 32.42
CA VAL A 713 -12.24 -36.17 32.02
C VAL A 713 -12.56 -35.23 30.86
N CYS A 714 -12.44 -33.92 31.08
CA CYS A 714 -12.78 -32.92 30.07
C CYS A 714 -11.56 -32.37 29.36
N ARG A 715 -10.41 -32.35 30.03
CA ARG A 715 -9.15 -31.85 29.47
C ARG A 715 -7.97 -32.56 30.15
N VAL A 716 -6.94 -32.81 29.36
CA VAL A 716 -5.66 -33.36 29.80
C VAL A 716 -4.56 -32.47 29.28
N GLU A 717 -3.69 -32.00 30.17
CA GLU A 717 -2.49 -31.20 29.84
C GLU A 717 -1.26 -32.08 30.12
N GLU A 718 -0.36 -32.21 29.15
CA GLU A 718 0.87 -33.01 29.28
C GLU A 718 2.06 -32.11 29.58
N ASP A 719 2.81 -32.43 30.64
CA ASP A 719 4.11 -31.81 30.91
C ASP A 719 5.23 -32.65 30.26
N SER A 720 5.82 -32.11 29.20
CA SER A 720 6.76 -32.81 28.32
C SER A 720 8.11 -33.12 28.97
N MET A 721 8.40 -32.61 30.17
CA MET A 721 9.65 -32.88 30.87
C MET A 721 9.57 -34.02 31.89
N GLU A 722 8.39 -34.39 32.40
CA GLU A 722 8.27 -35.35 33.52
C GLU A 722 7.32 -36.54 33.28
N ASN A 723 6.70 -36.69 32.09
CA ASN A 723 5.64 -37.69 31.83
C ASN A 723 4.50 -37.58 32.86
N ILE A 724 4.14 -36.35 33.20
CA ILE A 724 3.08 -36.03 34.16
C ILE A 724 1.92 -35.40 33.40
N TYR A 725 0.70 -35.88 33.67
CA TYR A 725 -0.52 -35.41 33.04
C TYR A 725 -1.40 -34.69 34.06
N THR A 726 -1.77 -33.45 33.78
CA THR A 726 -2.73 -32.69 34.58
C THR A 726 -4.14 -32.93 34.04
N MET A 727 -4.97 -33.58 34.85
CA MET A 727 -6.37 -33.89 34.55
C MET A 727 -7.25 -32.75 35.03
N VAL A 728 -8.13 -32.24 34.15
CA VAL A 728 -9.18 -31.30 34.53
C VAL A 728 -10.54 -31.96 34.31
N ASN A 729 -11.28 -32.10 35.40
CA ASN A 729 -12.59 -32.73 35.43
C ASN A 729 -13.65 -31.69 35.76
N TYR A 730 -14.69 -31.61 34.92
CA TYR A 730 -15.88 -30.81 35.17
C TYR A 730 -17.08 -31.75 35.40
N TYR A 731 -18.05 -31.29 36.17
CA TYR A 731 -19.30 -32.02 36.45
C TYR A 731 -19.08 -33.27 37.32
N LEU A 732 -18.68 -33.05 38.58
CA LEU A 732 -18.69 -34.09 39.60
C LEU A 732 -20.14 -34.47 39.92
N ASP A 733 -20.47 -35.76 39.83
CA ASP A 733 -21.76 -36.32 40.20
C ASP A 733 -21.86 -36.42 41.73
N LEU A 734 -22.16 -35.29 42.37
CA LEU A 734 -22.19 -35.13 43.82
C LEU A 734 -23.62 -35.05 44.35
N SER A 735 -23.87 -35.67 45.51
CA SER A 735 -25.09 -35.41 46.26
C SER A 735 -25.15 -33.95 46.74
N SER A 736 -26.34 -33.47 47.08
CA SER A 736 -26.50 -32.11 47.65
C SER A 736 -25.73 -31.93 48.96
N ALA A 737 -25.58 -33.01 49.75
CA ALA A 737 -24.81 -32.99 50.99
C ALA A 737 -23.30 -32.92 50.72
N ASP A 738 -22.78 -33.71 49.78
CA ASP A 738 -21.34 -33.72 49.45
C ASP A 738 -20.90 -32.41 48.80
N ARG A 739 -21.76 -31.84 47.95
CA ARG A 739 -21.53 -30.52 47.36
C ARG A 739 -21.45 -29.43 48.44
N ALA A 740 -22.29 -29.49 49.47
CA ALA A 740 -22.25 -28.57 50.60
C ALA A 740 -20.96 -28.76 51.43
N SER A 741 -20.52 -30.00 51.65
CA SER A 741 -19.27 -30.33 52.34
C SER A 741 -18.05 -29.77 51.62
N ILE A 742 -17.94 -29.97 50.30
CA ILE A 742 -16.85 -29.40 49.48
C ILE A 742 -16.89 -27.87 49.53
N LYS A 743 -18.08 -27.26 49.44
CA LYS A 743 -18.21 -25.80 49.52
C LYS A 743 -17.75 -25.25 50.86
N LYS A 744 -18.13 -25.90 51.96
CA LYS A 744 -17.71 -25.51 53.32
C LYS A 744 -16.20 -25.64 53.51
N PHE A 745 -15.59 -26.69 52.99
CA PHE A 745 -14.13 -26.85 52.98
C PHE A 745 -13.43 -25.69 52.26
N ILE A 746 -13.90 -25.35 51.05
CA ILE A 746 -13.36 -24.25 50.26
C ILE A 746 -13.52 -22.90 50.97
N GLU A 747 -14.67 -22.66 51.60
CA GLU A 747 -14.93 -21.44 52.37
C GLU A 747 -14.00 -21.34 53.59
N ASN A 748 -13.67 -22.45 54.24
CA ASN A 748 -12.72 -22.48 55.36
C ASN A 748 -11.27 -22.28 54.89
N SER A 749 -10.83 -22.99 53.84
CA SER A 749 -9.48 -22.86 53.25
C SER A 749 -9.21 -21.48 52.63
N ALA A 750 -10.25 -20.75 52.22
CA ALA A 750 -10.12 -19.39 51.70
C ALA A 750 -10.05 -18.32 52.81
N ALA A 751 -10.37 -18.69 54.06
CA ALA A 751 -10.36 -17.80 55.22
C ALA A 751 -9.02 -17.86 56.02
N GLU A 752 -8.21 -18.89 55.81
CA GLU A 752 -6.82 -19.03 56.28
C GLU A 752 -5.82 -18.46 55.26
#